data_AF-U9UP99-F1
#
_entry.id   AF-U9UP99-F1
#
_cell.length_a   1.000
_cell.length_b   1.000
_cell.length_c   1.000
_cell.angle_alpha   90.00
_cell.angle_beta   90.00
_cell.angle_gamma   90.00
#
_symmetry.space_group_name_H-M   'P 1'
#
loop_
_entity.id
_entity.type
_entity.pdbx_description
1 polymer ?
#
loop_
_entity_poly.entity_id
_entity_poly.type
_entity_poly.pdbx_seq_one_letter_code
_entity_poly.pdbx_strand_id
1 'polypeptide(L)'
;MIKPQIIADSYKEILIILNNIIKNEGNIPLIDYPVLIGSRAAKWHIYSFREPNDWDLMATPLQTTLFINKVKEYNATFKYIKLIYYPGGGLILAGEYIDKYTADKKLISFYIELVSEKVDFRNMKSIFEGNSEDNMKVDDMQDDDEINKIEFERFNDVHPKMSALMILELCCNIEDKTMLPLLSNFLCIVAPLKILEALKTSLIYCQADLHKNISDLHLLRDYVALTQTKKKNIAEDLYSPQRDELIELILETRIKETEIIYSKPGAYSINLNMSNDDFLEYEDNLFVQKCISHEDLYELVKYGDHPIYQGLRDGQSKELIKKSLFEKLDYQTKINCMKEVVMVIALERYLIPMISNDQENSYKLALFRFCAKLTKGWFHQFAIDNYPRLSNLDKDLLSIAHNIIEKFPIKQKKSDVILLDPETQAIFESIRPYTKTISSFDEIRDYDESDNSYTDVKRTGIKITSPINSDVSITAIITIINNEYRDVYNTSKTDRWTASVVILPTNDLEILSDDDEDEDSDSFDMDHVGISFKDPLKIHPYQIRYSGKFSKLNSKHTFVLGISSEDNIWEPVNIEVKSADFVASLLEIPDITGDLLFKYVLDYLKPTLDFGETPLENWINELKSNGTISIKPNQHLWYYAWNIRISKQRLTLR
;
A
#
# COMPACT_ATOMS: atom_id res chain seq x y z
N MET A 1 -13.27 9.73 12.89
CA MET A 1 -13.53 9.94 11.45
C MET A 1 -14.27 8.71 10.95
N ILE A 2 -15.41 8.89 10.28
CA ILE A 2 -16.27 7.78 9.83
C ILE A 2 -15.56 7.10 8.65
N LYS A 3 -15.45 5.76 8.68
CA LYS A 3 -14.83 4.96 7.60
C LYS A 3 -15.67 5.03 6.32
N PRO A 4 -15.07 4.89 5.12
CA PRO A 4 -15.85 4.71 3.89
C PRO A 4 -16.75 3.49 4.01
N GLN A 5 -17.97 3.59 3.48
CA GLN A 5 -19.00 2.56 3.55
C GLN A 5 -19.31 2.06 2.15
N ILE A 6 -19.26 0.75 1.94
CA ILE A 6 -19.78 0.12 0.72
C ILE A 6 -21.29 0.05 0.91
N ILE A 7 -22.04 0.77 0.06
CA ILE A 7 -23.50 0.83 0.14
C ILE A 7 -24.13 -0.29 -0.71
N ALA A 8 -23.47 -0.68 -1.80
CA ALA A 8 -23.90 -1.78 -2.66
C ALA A 8 -22.70 -2.33 -3.45
N ASP A 9 -22.71 -3.62 -3.74
CA ASP A 9 -21.64 -4.30 -4.50
C ASP A 9 -22.15 -5.13 -5.70
N SER A 10 -23.46 -5.07 -5.96
CA SER A 10 -24.05 -5.61 -7.18
C SER A 10 -24.62 -4.50 -8.06
N TYR A 11 -24.48 -4.62 -9.39
CA TYR A 11 -25.04 -3.61 -10.30
C TYR A 11 -26.58 -3.48 -10.17
N LYS A 12 -27.28 -4.50 -9.66
CA LYS A 12 -28.73 -4.47 -9.46
C LYS A 12 -29.10 -3.54 -8.31
N GLU A 13 -28.47 -3.72 -7.15
CA GLU A 13 -28.65 -2.87 -5.97
C GLU A 13 -28.24 -1.42 -6.27
N ILE A 14 -27.09 -1.26 -6.95
CA ILE A 14 -26.60 0.05 -7.36
C ILE A 14 -27.66 0.76 -8.23
N LEU A 15 -28.24 0.07 -9.21
CA LEU A 15 -29.30 0.64 -10.04
C LEU A 15 -30.55 1.00 -9.22
N ILE A 16 -30.92 0.23 -8.20
CA ILE A 16 -32.05 0.57 -7.30
C ILE A 16 -31.77 1.91 -6.59
N ILE A 17 -30.59 2.05 -6.01
CA ILE A 17 -30.17 3.25 -5.28
C ILE A 17 -30.14 4.47 -6.20
N LEU A 18 -29.49 4.35 -7.37
CA LEU A 18 -29.43 5.44 -8.35
C LEU A 18 -30.83 5.84 -8.82
N ASN A 19 -31.72 4.89 -9.09
CA ASN A 19 -33.09 5.19 -9.50
C ASN A 19 -33.89 5.90 -8.40
N ASN A 20 -33.66 5.58 -7.12
CA ASN A 20 -34.28 6.27 -6.00
C ASN A 20 -33.78 7.72 -5.87
N ILE A 21 -32.48 7.95 -6.06
CA ILE A 21 -31.90 9.30 -6.10
C ILE A 21 -32.53 10.10 -7.27
N ILE A 22 -32.63 9.52 -8.47
CA ILE A 22 -33.20 10.19 -9.65
C ILE A 22 -34.66 10.59 -9.44
N LYS A 23 -35.49 9.72 -8.83
CA LYS A 23 -36.89 10.03 -8.50
C LYS A 23 -37.00 11.28 -7.62
N ASN A 24 -36.04 11.49 -6.72
CA ASN A 24 -36.02 12.60 -5.77
C ASN A 24 -35.44 13.91 -6.36
N GLU A 25 -34.69 13.82 -7.46
CA GLU A 25 -34.06 14.95 -8.16
C GLU A 25 -34.90 15.52 -9.31
N GLY A 26 -35.65 14.68 -10.03
CA GLY A 26 -36.34 15.06 -11.27
C GLY A 26 -35.42 15.07 -12.50
N ASN A 27 -36.01 14.90 -13.70
CA ASN A 27 -35.33 14.34 -14.89
C ASN A 27 -34.45 15.28 -15.74
N ILE A 28 -34.15 16.51 -15.30
CA ILE A 28 -33.41 17.46 -16.16
C ILE A 28 -32.00 17.66 -15.59
N PRO A 29 -30.95 17.07 -16.20
CA PRO A 29 -29.57 17.28 -15.79
C PRO A 29 -29.06 18.65 -16.25
N LEU A 30 -28.13 19.23 -15.48
CA LEU A 30 -27.40 20.47 -15.81
C LEU A 30 -26.63 20.39 -17.13
N ILE A 31 -26.11 19.20 -17.40
CA ILE A 31 -25.24 18.91 -18.53
C ILE A 31 -25.71 17.62 -19.19
N ASP A 32 -25.74 17.62 -20.53
CA ASP A 32 -26.26 16.48 -21.29
C ASP A 32 -25.34 15.25 -21.21
N TYR A 33 -24.05 15.45 -20.90
CA TYR A 33 -23.01 14.42 -20.96
C TYR A 33 -22.15 14.40 -19.70
N PRO A 34 -21.70 13.22 -19.26
CA PRO A 34 -20.71 13.11 -18.19
C PRO A 34 -19.38 13.73 -18.61
N VAL A 35 -18.58 14.13 -17.63
CA VAL A 35 -17.27 14.75 -17.84
C VAL A 35 -16.18 13.70 -17.69
N LEU A 36 -15.41 13.47 -18.74
CA LEU A 36 -14.19 12.66 -18.73
C LEU A 36 -13.07 13.44 -18.06
N ILE A 37 -12.47 12.82 -17.04
CA ILE A 37 -11.35 13.37 -16.28
C ILE A 37 -10.17 12.37 -16.28
N GLY A 38 -9.15 12.65 -15.47
CA GLY A 38 -8.04 11.73 -15.24
C GLY A 38 -7.13 11.53 -16.45
N SER A 39 -6.44 10.37 -16.46
CA SER A 39 -5.38 10.07 -17.44
C SER A 39 -5.89 10.03 -18.88
N ARG A 40 -7.15 9.62 -19.09
CA ARG A 40 -7.79 9.54 -20.42
C ARG A 40 -8.14 10.90 -20.99
N ALA A 41 -8.67 11.80 -20.17
CA ALA A 41 -8.87 13.18 -20.60
C ALA A 41 -7.52 13.84 -20.93
N ALA A 42 -6.48 13.60 -20.12
CA ALA A 42 -5.15 14.12 -20.39
C ALA A 42 -4.58 13.60 -21.72
N LYS A 43 -4.73 12.31 -22.03
CA LYS A 43 -4.32 11.71 -23.30
C LYS A 43 -5.02 12.30 -24.52
N TRP A 44 -6.28 12.72 -24.38
CA TRP A 44 -7.01 13.40 -25.45
C TRP A 44 -6.36 14.74 -25.82
N HIS A 45 -5.93 15.52 -24.81
CA HIS A 45 -5.23 16.80 -25.04
C HIS A 45 -3.75 16.62 -25.42
N ILE A 46 -3.09 15.61 -24.87
CA ILE A 46 -1.64 15.41 -24.91
C ILE A 46 -1.34 14.04 -25.53
N TYR A 47 -0.98 14.02 -26.82
CA TYR A 47 -0.71 12.77 -27.53
C TYR A 47 0.42 11.93 -26.89
N SER A 48 1.44 12.60 -26.32
CA SER A 48 2.57 11.97 -25.63
C SER A 48 2.23 11.47 -24.22
N PHE A 49 1.02 11.71 -23.72
CA PHE A 49 0.59 11.15 -22.44
C PHE A 49 0.59 9.63 -22.53
N ARG A 50 0.96 8.95 -21.44
CA ARG A 50 1.00 7.48 -21.39
C ARG A 50 -0.38 6.87 -21.65
N GLU A 51 -0.41 5.64 -22.17
CA GLU A 51 -1.68 4.94 -22.42
C GLU A 51 -2.41 4.63 -21.10
N PRO A 52 -3.64 5.13 -20.92
CA PRO A 52 -4.43 4.90 -19.73
C PRO A 52 -5.19 3.56 -19.79
N ASN A 53 -5.36 2.92 -18.63
CA ASN A 53 -6.06 1.64 -18.49
C ASN A 53 -7.36 1.74 -17.67
N ASP A 54 -7.74 2.96 -17.29
CA ASP A 54 -8.79 3.29 -16.33
C ASP A 54 -9.69 4.41 -16.87
N TRP A 55 -10.99 4.37 -16.57
CA TRP A 55 -11.93 5.43 -16.92
C TRP A 55 -12.34 6.24 -15.70
N ASP A 56 -11.91 7.49 -15.64
CA ASP A 56 -12.33 8.42 -14.58
C ASP A 56 -13.38 9.39 -15.12
N LEU A 57 -14.56 9.42 -14.51
CA LEU A 57 -15.71 10.22 -14.94
C LEU A 57 -16.32 10.99 -13.76
N MET A 58 -16.87 12.16 -14.04
CA MET A 58 -17.86 12.83 -13.17
C MET A 58 -19.21 12.76 -13.87
N ALA A 59 -20.21 12.19 -13.20
CA ALA A 59 -21.50 11.91 -13.83
C ALA A 59 -22.67 12.06 -12.85
N THR A 60 -23.81 12.50 -13.37
CA THR A 60 -25.07 12.49 -12.60
C THR A 60 -25.56 11.06 -12.35
N PRO A 61 -26.41 10.83 -11.35
CA PRO A 61 -27.03 9.51 -11.13
C PRO A 61 -27.69 8.93 -12.39
N LEU A 62 -28.34 9.78 -13.18
CA LEU A 62 -28.95 9.38 -14.46
C LEU A 62 -27.90 8.92 -15.49
N GLN A 63 -26.82 9.69 -15.65
CA GLN A 63 -25.72 9.34 -16.56
C GLN A 63 -24.98 8.06 -16.12
N THR A 64 -24.81 7.87 -14.81
CA THR A 64 -24.23 6.65 -14.23
C THR A 64 -25.12 5.43 -14.50
N THR A 65 -26.44 5.55 -14.37
CA THR A 65 -27.40 4.50 -14.75
C THR A 65 -27.28 4.16 -16.23
N LEU A 66 -27.19 5.16 -17.11
CA LEU A 66 -26.98 4.96 -18.55
C LEU A 66 -25.65 4.24 -18.83
N PHE A 67 -24.58 4.59 -18.12
CA PHE A 67 -23.28 3.92 -18.23
C PHE A 67 -23.39 2.43 -17.90
N ILE A 68 -23.98 2.08 -16.75
CA ILE A 68 -24.15 0.68 -16.32
C ILE A 68 -24.95 -0.11 -17.36
N ASN A 69 -26.05 0.47 -17.86
CA ASN A 69 -26.88 -0.18 -18.87
C ASN A 69 -26.13 -0.37 -20.20
N LYS A 70 -25.33 0.61 -20.63
CA LYS A 70 -24.51 0.50 -21.82
C LYS A 70 -23.46 -0.61 -21.68
N VAL A 71 -22.76 -0.70 -20.56
CA VAL A 71 -21.80 -1.80 -20.33
C VAL A 71 -22.50 -3.17 -20.41
N LYS A 72 -23.72 -3.29 -19.88
CA LYS A 72 -24.53 -4.52 -19.99
C LYS A 72 -24.94 -4.85 -21.43
N GLU A 73 -25.37 -3.86 -22.21
CA GLU A 73 -25.75 -4.05 -23.62
C GLU A 73 -24.60 -4.64 -24.46
N TYR A 74 -23.35 -4.31 -24.12
CA TYR A 74 -22.16 -4.82 -24.80
C TYR A 74 -21.70 -6.20 -24.29
N ASN A 75 -22.53 -6.93 -23.54
CA ASN A 75 -22.23 -8.23 -22.94
C ASN A 75 -20.96 -8.24 -22.07
N ALA A 76 -20.48 -7.08 -21.60
CA ALA A 76 -19.34 -7.01 -20.71
C ALA A 76 -19.74 -7.55 -19.33
N THR A 77 -18.81 -8.25 -18.69
CA THR A 77 -19.01 -8.78 -17.34
C THR A 77 -18.34 -7.83 -16.35
N PHE A 78 -19.12 -7.26 -15.43
CA PHE A 78 -18.57 -6.50 -14.31
C PHE A 78 -17.78 -7.44 -13.39
N LYS A 79 -16.64 -6.95 -12.91
CA LYS A 79 -15.88 -7.52 -11.79
C LYS A 79 -15.78 -6.44 -10.71
N TYR A 80 -16.07 -6.82 -9.46
CA TYR A 80 -15.86 -5.96 -8.30
C TYR A 80 -16.52 -4.56 -8.40
N ILE A 81 -17.76 -4.48 -8.90
CA ILE A 81 -18.51 -3.22 -8.94
C ILE A 81 -18.97 -2.84 -7.53
N LYS A 82 -18.72 -1.62 -7.08
CA LYS A 82 -19.07 -1.15 -5.73
C LYS A 82 -19.50 0.31 -5.77
N LEU A 83 -20.59 0.63 -5.09
CA LEU A 83 -20.98 2.01 -4.78
C LEU A 83 -20.51 2.33 -3.36
N ILE A 84 -19.60 3.28 -3.23
CA ILE A 84 -18.87 3.59 -2.01
C ILE A 84 -19.23 5.02 -1.59
N TYR A 85 -19.69 5.17 -0.36
CA TYR A 85 -19.92 6.46 0.27
C TYR A 85 -18.74 6.84 1.15
N TYR A 86 -18.24 8.04 0.92
CA TYR A 86 -17.21 8.69 1.70
C TYR A 86 -17.86 9.83 2.48
N PRO A 87 -18.09 9.68 3.80
CA PRO A 87 -18.65 10.74 4.64
C PRO A 87 -17.83 12.02 4.52
N GLY A 88 -18.44 13.12 4.04
CA GLY A 88 -17.73 14.37 3.74
C GLY A 88 -17.02 14.43 2.38
N GLY A 89 -16.84 13.29 1.70
CA GLY A 89 -16.14 13.15 0.42
C GLY A 89 -17.04 12.88 -0.80
N GLY A 90 -18.25 12.37 -0.59
CA GLY A 90 -19.24 12.14 -1.67
C GLY A 90 -19.53 10.66 -1.93
N LEU A 91 -20.14 10.40 -3.08
CA LEU A 91 -20.58 9.06 -3.51
C LEU A 91 -19.84 8.68 -4.80
N ILE A 92 -19.24 7.49 -4.82
CA ILE A 92 -18.35 7.03 -5.88
C ILE A 92 -18.73 5.63 -6.31
N LEU A 93 -18.89 5.44 -7.62
CA LEU A 93 -19.02 4.11 -8.22
C LEU A 93 -17.65 3.67 -8.75
N ALA A 94 -17.11 2.60 -8.20
CA ALA A 94 -15.87 1.98 -8.66
C ALA A 94 -16.13 0.56 -9.16
N GLY A 95 -15.34 0.10 -10.12
CA GLY A 95 -15.42 -1.29 -10.55
C GLY A 95 -14.56 -1.56 -11.75
N GLU A 96 -14.68 -2.79 -12.26
CA GLU A 96 -13.96 -3.23 -13.44
C GLU A 96 -14.91 -3.94 -14.38
N TYR A 97 -14.61 -3.93 -15.68
CA TYR A 97 -15.30 -4.80 -16.63
C TYR A 97 -14.31 -5.46 -17.57
N ILE A 98 -14.67 -6.67 -18.01
CA ILE A 98 -13.92 -7.38 -19.06
C ILE A 98 -14.44 -6.91 -20.41
N ASP A 99 -13.53 -6.35 -21.22
CA ASP A 99 -13.79 -6.10 -22.62
C ASP A 99 -13.68 -7.41 -23.41
N LYS A 100 -14.81 -7.90 -23.93
CA LYS A 100 -14.88 -9.15 -24.71
C LYS A 100 -14.45 -9.01 -26.17
N TYR A 101 -14.20 -7.78 -26.64
CA TYR A 101 -13.87 -7.50 -28.05
C TYR A 101 -12.38 -7.26 -28.30
N THR A 102 -11.55 -7.24 -27.25
CA THR A 102 -10.09 -7.31 -27.38
C THR A 102 -9.64 -8.77 -27.36
N ALA A 103 -8.68 -9.12 -28.21
CA ALA A 103 -8.12 -10.47 -28.30
C ALA A 103 -7.60 -10.99 -26.94
N ASP A 104 -7.22 -10.07 -26.05
CA ASP A 104 -6.61 -10.35 -24.75
C ASP A 104 -7.60 -10.29 -23.57
N LYS A 105 -8.92 -10.11 -23.81
CA LYS A 105 -9.95 -9.92 -22.75
C LYS A 105 -9.53 -8.89 -21.70
N LYS A 106 -9.13 -7.70 -22.16
CA LYS A 106 -8.53 -6.68 -21.31
C LYS A 106 -9.49 -6.26 -20.19
N LEU A 107 -9.00 -6.29 -18.96
CA LEU A 107 -9.69 -5.77 -17.78
C LEU A 107 -9.55 -4.25 -17.76
N ILE A 108 -10.66 -3.53 -17.61
CA ILE A 108 -10.68 -2.08 -17.59
C ILE A 108 -11.36 -1.61 -16.31
N SER A 109 -10.62 -0.89 -15.50
CA SER A 109 -11.14 -0.26 -14.28
C SER A 109 -11.88 1.04 -14.62
N PHE A 110 -12.89 1.38 -13.83
CA PHE A 110 -13.59 2.65 -13.95
C PHE A 110 -13.88 3.21 -12.56
N TYR A 111 -13.91 4.53 -12.51
CA TYR A 111 -14.21 5.33 -11.33
C TYR A 111 -15.12 6.47 -11.76
N ILE A 112 -16.34 6.48 -11.22
CA ILE A 112 -17.34 7.48 -11.52
C ILE A 112 -17.69 8.19 -10.23
N GLU A 113 -17.32 9.47 -10.14
CA GLU A 113 -17.72 10.33 -9.05
C GLU A 113 -19.11 10.90 -9.33
N LEU A 114 -20.05 10.66 -8.41
CA LEU A 114 -21.43 11.09 -8.58
C LEU A 114 -21.58 12.56 -8.21
N VAL A 115 -22.31 13.29 -9.05
CA VAL A 115 -22.54 14.72 -8.89
C VAL A 115 -24.01 15.06 -9.10
N SER A 116 -24.53 15.97 -8.29
CA SER A 116 -25.89 16.47 -8.37
C SER A 116 -25.91 17.96 -8.08
N GLU A 117 -26.88 18.67 -8.66
CA GLU A 117 -27.17 20.07 -8.31
C GLU A 117 -28.11 20.19 -7.11
N LYS A 118 -28.81 19.10 -6.77
CA LYS A 118 -29.92 19.12 -5.81
C LYS A 118 -29.58 18.36 -4.54
N VAL A 119 -28.72 17.35 -4.65
CA VAL A 119 -28.38 16.43 -3.58
C VAL A 119 -26.90 16.60 -3.22
N ASP A 120 -26.63 16.77 -1.93
CA ASP A 120 -25.28 16.79 -1.38
C ASP A 120 -24.87 15.37 -0.96
N PHE A 121 -24.08 14.72 -1.81
CA PHE A 121 -23.62 13.35 -1.56
C PHE A 121 -22.61 13.24 -0.41
N ARG A 122 -22.19 14.34 0.23
CA ARG A 122 -21.30 14.30 1.40
C ARG A 122 -22.03 13.91 2.68
N ASN A 123 -23.36 14.10 2.71
CA ASN A 123 -24.20 13.88 3.88
C ASN A 123 -25.34 12.91 3.56
N MET A 124 -25.12 11.64 3.89
CA MET A 124 -26.16 10.61 3.89
C MET A 124 -26.98 10.69 5.20
N LYS A 125 -28.31 10.72 5.08
CA LYS A 125 -29.22 10.60 6.20
C LYS A 125 -29.36 9.12 6.57
N SER A 126 -28.70 8.70 7.64
CA SER A 126 -29.00 7.43 8.29
C SER A 126 -30.21 7.62 9.22
N ILE A 127 -31.24 6.77 9.11
CA ILE A 127 -32.38 6.78 10.05
C ILE A 127 -32.01 6.16 11.41
N PHE A 128 -30.82 5.61 11.60
CA PHE A 128 -30.37 5.07 12.89
C PHE A 128 -29.76 6.14 13.80
N GLU A 129 -30.50 7.21 14.07
CA GLU A 129 -30.33 7.99 15.30
C GLU A 129 -31.11 7.29 16.42
N GLY A 130 -30.57 6.17 16.91
CA GLY A 130 -31.18 5.43 18.00
C GLY A 130 -30.38 4.20 18.40
N ASN A 131 -29.41 4.40 19.31
CA ASN A 131 -28.71 3.39 20.11
C ASN A 131 -27.78 2.41 19.37
N SER A 132 -26.47 2.67 19.43
CA SER A 132 -25.49 1.87 20.20
C SER A 132 -24.08 2.12 19.68
N GLU A 133 -23.14 2.40 20.59
CA GLU A 133 -21.71 2.27 20.37
C GLU A 133 -21.38 0.78 20.15
N ASP A 134 -21.61 0.26 18.96
CA ASP A 134 -21.06 -1.04 18.53
C ASP A 134 -20.87 -1.02 17.02
N ASN A 135 -19.63 -1.29 16.60
CA ASN A 135 -19.26 -1.43 15.20
C ASN A 135 -19.83 -2.75 14.65
N MET A 136 -21.12 -2.77 14.31
CA MET A 136 -21.69 -3.89 13.56
C MET A 136 -21.14 -3.91 12.13
N LYS A 137 -20.60 -5.07 11.73
CA LYS A 137 -20.24 -5.39 10.35
C LYS A 137 -21.51 -5.37 9.49
N VAL A 138 -21.48 -4.61 8.40
CA VAL A 138 -22.55 -4.51 7.40
C VAL A 138 -22.41 -5.66 6.39
N ASP A 139 -22.37 -6.90 6.87
CA ASP A 139 -22.32 -8.10 6.01
C ASP A 139 -23.70 -8.76 5.83
N ASP A 140 -24.75 -8.24 6.47
CA ASP A 140 -26.12 -8.82 6.44
C ASP A 140 -27.18 -7.90 5.80
N MET A 141 -26.84 -7.10 4.78
CA MET A 141 -27.86 -6.32 4.03
C MET A 141 -28.54 -7.18 2.94
N GLN A 142 -29.48 -8.04 3.35
CA GLN A 142 -30.24 -8.91 2.43
C GLN A 142 -31.70 -8.49 2.16
N ASP A 143 -32.19 -7.35 2.67
CA ASP A 143 -33.56 -6.89 2.39
C ASP A 143 -33.60 -5.67 1.46
N ASP A 144 -34.25 -5.82 0.30
CA ASP A 144 -34.57 -4.74 -0.67
C ASP A 144 -35.27 -3.53 0.01
N ASP A 145 -35.93 -3.75 1.15
CA ASP A 145 -36.62 -2.73 1.95
C ASP A 145 -35.67 -1.78 2.69
N GLU A 146 -34.43 -2.18 2.99
CA GLU A 146 -33.44 -1.30 3.64
C GLU A 146 -32.66 -0.44 2.65
N ILE A 147 -32.37 -0.96 1.45
CA ILE A 147 -31.74 -0.21 0.36
C ILE A 147 -32.61 0.98 -0.08
N ASN A 148 -33.94 0.83 0.01
CA ASN A 148 -34.89 1.91 -0.27
C ASN A 148 -34.88 3.05 0.75
N LYS A 149 -34.23 2.88 1.92
CA LYS A 149 -34.18 3.90 2.99
C LYS A 149 -32.97 4.83 2.90
N ILE A 150 -32.08 4.61 1.93
CA ILE A 150 -30.89 5.46 1.74
C ILE A 150 -31.34 6.80 1.15
N GLU A 151 -31.23 7.85 1.97
CA GLU A 151 -31.49 9.22 1.58
C GLU A 151 -30.26 10.10 1.77
N PHE A 152 -30.14 11.11 0.92
CA PHE A 152 -29.08 12.12 1.01
C PHE A 152 -29.70 13.49 1.28
N GLU A 153 -28.94 14.36 1.94
CA GLU A 153 -29.37 15.73 2.17
C GLU A 153 -29.45 16.51 0.85
N ARG A 154 -30.37 17.48 0.79
CA ARG A 154 -30.38 18.45 -0.30
C ARG A 154 -29.39 19.56 0.01
N PHE A 155 -28.87 20.22 -1.02
CA PHE A 155 -28.07 21.42 -0.81
C PHE A 155 -28.87 22.45 -0.02
N ASN A 156 -28.28 22.89 1.09
CA ASN A 156 -28.70 24.07 1.82
C ASN A 156 -27.75 25.22 1.43
N ASP A 157 -28.28 26.44 1.26
CA ASP A 157 -27.52 27.64 0.83
C ASP A 157 -26.31 28.01 1.72
N VAL A 158 -26.10 27.28 2.83
CA VAL A 158 -25.06 27.50 3.84
C VAL A 158 -23.77 26.74 3.52
N HIS A 159 -23.79 25.66 2.72
CA HIS A 159 -22.62 24.83 2.48
C HIS A 159 -21.90 25.16 1.16
N PRO A 160 -20.55 25.17 1.14
CA PRO A 160 -19.79 25.33 -0.09
C PRO A 160 -20.06 24.14 -1.04
N LYS A 161 -20.17 24.45 -2.34
CA LYS A 161 -20.38 23.45 -3.40
C LYS A 161 -19.27 22.40 -3.39
N MET A 162 -19.60 21.16 -3.77
CA MET A 162 -18.61 20.11 -4.02
C MET A 162 -17.76 20.47 -5.24
N SER A 163 -16.49 20.06 -5.24
CA SER A 163 -15.60 20.35 -6.38
C SER A 163 -16.11 19.72 -7.68
N ALA A 164 -16.70 18.52 -7.61
CA ALA A 164 -17.31 17.84 -8.75
C ALA A 164 -18.46 18.66 -9.38
N LEU A 165 -19.29 19.32 -8.55
CA LEU A 165 -20.36 20.18 -9.03
C LEU A 165 -19.81 21.44 -9.70
N MET A 166 -18.80 22.06 -9.12
CA MET A 166 -18.12 23.21 -9.72
C MET A 166 -17.48 22.87 -11.08
N ILE A 167 -16.88 21.68 -11.18
CA ILE A 167 -16.29 21.18 -12.44
C ILE A 167 -17.38 20.93 -13.48
N LEU A 168 -18.51 20.35 -13.07
CA LEU A 168 -19.67 20.14 -13.96
C LEU A 168 -20.19 21.46 -14.53
N GLU A 169 -20.37 22.47 -13.67
CA GLU A 169 -20.79 23.83 -14.05
C GLU A 169 -19.81 24.49 -15.02
N LEU A 170 -18.50 24.31 -14.81
CA LEU A 170 -17.48 24.81 -15.73
C LEU A 170 -17.51 24.11 -17.10
N CYS A 171 -17.82 22.82 -17.11
CA CYS A 171 -17.82 22.01 -18.32
C CYS A 171 -19.10 22.15 -19.15
N CYS A 172 -20.15 22.82 -18.65
CA CYS A 172 -21.46 22.90 -19.34
C CYS A 172 -21.40 23.46 -20.77
N ASN A 173 -20.48 24.39 -21.03
CA ASN A 173 -20.32 25.06 -22.32
C ASN A 173 -19.12 24.53 -23.13
N ILE A 174 -18.50 23.42 -22.72
CA ILE A 174 -17.36 22.85 -23.42
C ILE A 174 -17.84 21.99 -24.60
N GLU A 175 -17.35 22.31 -25.79
CA GLU A 175 -17.71 21.60 -27.03
C GLU A 175 -16.89 20.32 -27.25
N ASP A 176 -15.71 20.23 -26.62
CA ASP A 176 -14.80 19.10 -26.75
C ASP A 176 -15.43 17.83 -26.16
N LYS A 177 -15.76 16.89 -27.05
CA LYS A 177 -16.41 15.63 -26.69
C LYS A 177 -15.67 14.46 -27.31
N THR A 178 -15.65 13.35 -26.59
CA THR A 178 -15.08 12.09 -27.07
C THR A 178 -16.03 10.94 -26.79
N MET A 179 -15.98 9.93 -27.66
CA MET A 179 -16.67 8.67 -27.42
C MET A 179 -15.78 7.75 -26.59
N LEU A 180 -16.37 7.04 -25.65
CA LEU A 180 -15.71 5.89 -25.05
C LEU A 180 -15.67 4.78 -26.12
N PRO A 181 -14.50 4.33 -26.61
CA PRO A 181 -14.40 3.44 -27.77
C PRO A 181 -15.25 2.17 -27.68
N LEU A 182 -15.43 1.66 -26.47
CA LEU A 182 -16.19 0.43 -26.18
C LEU A 182 -17.67 0.67 -25.98
N LEU A 183 -18.08 1.92 -25.75
CA LEU A 183 -19.46 2.34 -25.63
C LEU A 183 -19.71 3.35 -26.75
N SER A 184 -19.70 2.90 -28.01
CA SER A 184 -19.78 3.75 -29.21
C SER A 184 -21.02 4.66 -29.33
N ASN A 185 -21.85 4.74 -28.29
CA ASN A 185 -22.98 5.65 -28.09
C ASN A 185 -22.96 6.39 -26.74
N PHE A 186 -21.84 6.37 -26.02
CA PHE A 186 -21.63 7.06 -24.74
C PHE A 186 -20.62 8.18 -24.95
N LEU A 187 -21.14 9.39 -25.12
CA LEU A 187 -20.39 10.61 -25.36
C LEU A 187 -20.05 11.26 -24.02
N CYS A 188 -18.80 11.66 -23.84
CA CYS A 188 -18.34 12.40 -22.68
C CYS A 188 -17.75 13.74 -23.10
N ILE A 189 -17.95 14.77 -22.29
CA ILE A 189 -17.22 16.04 -22.41
C ILE A 189 -15.81 15.84 -21.88
N VAL A 190 -14.79 16.30 -22.60
CA VAL A 190 -13.40 16.19 -22.15
C VAL A 190 -13.09 17.39 -21.25
N ALA A 191 -12.71 17.14 -20.00
CA ALA A 191 -12.36 18.23 -19.09
C ALA A 191 -11.17 19.06 -19.63
N PRO A 192 -11.23 20.40 -19.55
CA PRO A 192 -10.13 21.27 -19.97
C PRO A 192 -8.81 21.01 -19.20
N LEU A 193 -7.67 21.26 -19.85
CA LEU A 193 -6.33 21.09 -19.26
C LEU A 193 -6.15 21.74 -17.88
N LYS A 194 -6.71 22.95 -17.66
CA LYS A 194 -6.64 23.64 -16.36
C LYS A 194 -7.34 22.85 -15.24
N ILE A 195 -8.45 22.18 -15.54
CA ILE A 195 -9.17 21.35 -14.57
C ILE A 195 -8.37 20.07 -14.29
N LEU A 196 -7.81 19.45 -15.33
CA LEU A 196 -6.98 18.25 -15.19
C LEU A 196 -5.72 18.51 -14.36
N GLU A 197 -5.07 19.65 -14.55
CA GLU A 197 -3.92 20.08 -13.74
C GLU A 197 -4.31 20.29 -12.27
N ALA A 198 -5.44 20.93 -11.99
CA ALA A 198 -5.93 21.14 -10.63
C ALA A 198 -6.27 19.81 -9.93
N LEU A 199 -7.00 18.92 -10.62
CA LEU A 199 -7.30 17.56 -10.12
C LEU A 199 -6.02 16.75 -9.87
N LYS A 200 -5.01 16.87 -10.73
CA LYS A 200 -3.74 16.16 -10.52
C LYS A 200 -2.94 16.79 -9.37
N THR A 201 -2.98 18.11 -9.21
CA THR A 201 -2.34 18.81 -8.09
C THR A 201 -2.93 18.37 -6.75
N SER A 202 -4.26 18.22 -6.64
CA SER A 202 -4.89 17.77 -5.40
C SER A 202 -4.47 16.35 -5.01
N LEU A 203 -4.20 15.49 -5.99
CA LEU A 203 -3.76 14.10 -5.77
C LEU A 203 -2.30 13.99 -5.29
N ILE A 204 -1.46 15.00 -5.47
CA ILE A 204 -0.07 14.94 -4.98
C ILE A 204 0.00 14.91 -3.45
N TYR A 205 -0.99 15.51 -2.77
CA TYR A 205 -1.13 15.40 -1.33
C TYR A 205 -1.50 13.97 -0.87
N CYS A 206 -1.95 13.11 -1.78
CA CYS A 206 -2.25 11.71 -1.53
C CYS A 206 -1.04 10.83 -1.88
N GLN A 207 -0.66 9.91 -0.98
CA GLN A 207 0.58 9.13 -1.06
C GLN A 207 0.61 8.04 -2.15
N ALA A 208 -0.48 7.83 -2.91
CA ALA A 208 -0.54 6.80 -3.92
C ALA A 208 0.25 7.19 -5.19
N ASP A 209 1.30 6.43 -5.52
CA ASP A 209 2.09 6.53 -6.76
C ASP A 209 2.60 7.95 -7.11
N LEU A 210 3.26 8.59 -6.13
CA LEU A 210 3.73 9.98 -6.22
C LEU A 210 4.66 10.24 -7.42
N HIS A 211 5.52 9.30 -7.82
CA HIS A 211 6.39 9.47 -8.99
C HIS A 211 5.60 9.67 -10.28
N LYS A 212 4.62 8.78 -10.52
CA LYS A 212 3.70 8.87 -11.65
C LYS A 212 2.90 10.18 -11.59
N ASN A 213 2.37 10.53 -10.42
CA ASN A 213 1.55 11.73 -10.27
C ASN A 213 2.32 13.03 -10.47
N ILE A 214 3.57 13.12 -9.99
CA ILE A 214 4.44 14.27 -10.24
C ILE A 214 4.76 14.38 -11.73
N SER A 215 5.12 13.27 -12.37
CA SER A 215 5.41 13.26 -13.82
C SER A 215 4.21 13.71 -14.65
N ASP A 216 3.03 13.14 -14.37
CA ASP A 216 1.79 13.49 -15.05
C ASP A 216 1.44 14.98 -14.81
N LEU A 217 1.67 15.50 -13.59
CA LEU A 217 1.41 16.91 -13.27
C LEU A 217 2.29 17.86 -14.07
N HIS A 218 3.60 17.62 -14.11
CA HIS A 218 4.53 18.48 -14.83
C HIS A 218 4.23 18.51 -16.33
N LEU A 219 3.88 17.36 -16.91
CA LEU A 219 3.43 17.30 -18.30
C LEU A 219 2.15 18.11 -18.54
N LEU A 220 1.17 18.06 -17.62
CA LEU A 220 -0.03 18.89 -17.72
C LEU A 220 0.31 20.39 -17.64
N ARG A 221 1.20 20.78 -16.73
CA ARG A 221 1.63 22.18 -16.55
C ARG A 221 2.35 22.73 -17.78
N ASP A 222 3.24 21.95 -18.38
CA ASP A 222 3.92 22.33 -19.63
C ASP A 222 2.90 22.67 -20.72
N TYR A 223 1.87 21.84 -20.89
CA TYR A 223 0.82 22.07 -21.89
C TYR A 223 -0.12 23.22 -21.52
N VAL A 224 -0.48 23.39 -20.24
CA VAL A 224 -1.24 24.56 -19.77
C VAL A 224 -0.47 25.84 -20.09
N ALA A 225 0.83 25.89 -19.80
CA ALA A 225 1.67 27.05 -20.09
C ALA A 225 1.73 27.36 -21.60
N LEU A 226 1.89 26.34 -22.45
CA LEU A 226 1.88 26.47 -23.90
C LEU A 226 0.57 27.06 -24.44
N THR A 227 -0.58 26.70 -23.85
CA THR A 227 -1.89 27.22 -24.27
C THR A 227 -2.16 28.65 -23.79
N GLN A 228 -1.62 29.06 -22.64
CA GLN A 228 -1.79 30.40 -22.08
C GLN A 228 -0.87 31.44 -22.71
N THR A 229 0.38 31.07 -23.00
CA THR A 229 1.40 31.99 -23.52
C THR A 229 1.70 31.69 -24.99
N LYS A 230 1.04 32.40 -25.92
CA LYS A 230 1.36 32.30 -27.37
C LYS A 230 2.82 32.68 -27.74
N LYS A 231 3.72 32.91 -26.78
CA LYS A 231 5.15 33.25 -26.95
C LYS A 231 5.99 32.91 -25.69
N LYS A 232 6.91 31.96 -25.90
CA LYS A 232 8.36 31.94 -25.55
C LYS A 232 8.87 31.47 -24.17
N ASN A 233 10.01 30.76 -24.27
CA ASN A 233 11.06 30.42 -23.30
C ASN A 233 10.74 29.42 -22.17
N ILE A 234 11.03 28.13 -22.42
CA ILE A 234 11.08 27.00 -21.47
C ILE A 234 12.11 27.20 -20.33
N ALA A 235 12.83 28.32 -20.32
CA ALA A 235 13.90 28.62 -19.37
C ALA A 235 13.47 29.50 -18.18
N GLU A 236 12.25 30.05 -18.18
CA GLU A 236 11.74 30.80 -17.02
C GLU A 236 11.27 29.85 -15.92
N ASP A 237 11.29 30.35 -14.69
CA ASP A 237 11.07 29.64 -13.43
C ASP A 237 9.83 28.72 -13.48
N LEU A 238 9.99 27.46 -13.03
CA LEU A 238 8.87 26.52 -12.89
C LEU A 238 8.03 26.94 -11.68
N TYR A 239 7.02 27.79 -11.92
CA TYR A 239 6.02 28.13 -10.93
C TYR A 239 4.75 27.29 -11.13
N SER A 240 3.97 27.14 -10.06
CA SER A 240 2.56 26.75 -10.18
C SER A 240 1.89 27.57 -11.29
N PRO A 241 1.06 26.95 -12.16
CA PRO A 241 0.43 27.68 -13.25
C PRO A 241 -0.44 28.80 -12.68
N GLN A 242 -0.53 29.92 -13.39
CA GLN A 242 -1.46 30.97 -13.00
C GLN A 242 -2.89 30.44 -13.21
N ARG A 243 -3.59 30.22 -12.10
CA ARG A 243 -4.97 29.74 -12.07
C ARG A 243 -5.91 30.91 -11.82
N ASP A 244 -7.09 30.81 -12.43
CA ASP A 244 -8.17 31.76 -12.22
C ASP A 244 -8.82 31.47 -10.86
N GLU A 245 -9.45 32.47 -10.22
CA GLU A 245 -10.01 32.35 -8.85
C GLU A 245 -10.92 31.12 -8.67
N LEU A 246 -11.72 30.81 -9.69
CA LEU A 246 -12.61 29.65 -9.69
C LEU A 246 -11.84 28.31 -9.68
N ILE A 247 -10.73 28.22 -10.42
CA ILE A 247 -9.92 26.99 -10.47
C ILE A 247 -9.16 26.80 -9.15
N GLU A 248 -8.66 27.88 -8.53
CA GLU A 248 -8.09 27.80 -7.19
C GLU A 248 -9.12 27.34 -6.16
N LEU A 249 -10.34 27.87 -6.21
CA LEU A 249 -11.42 27.42 -5.31
C LEU A 249 -11.75 25.92 -5.52
N ILE A 250 -11.74 25.44 -6.75
CA ILE A 250 -11.90 24.01 -7.06
C ILE A 250 -10.74 23.21 -6.47
N LEU A 251 -9.50 23.65 -6.66
CA LEU A 251 -8.32 22.97 -6.13
C LEU A 251 -8.37 22.87 -4.60
N GLU A 252 -8.61 23.98 -3.91
CA GLU A 252 -8.69 24.02 -2.45
C GLU A 252 -9.81 23.12 -1.90
N THR A 253 -10.96 23.09 -2.57
CA THR A 253 -12.07 22.22 -2.22
C THR A 253 -11.71 20.76 -2.47
N ARG A 254 -11.10 20.47 -3.63
CA ARG A 254 -10.71 19.12 -4.03
C ARG A 254 -9.62 18.55 -3.13
N ILE A 255 -8.69 19.35 -2.63
CA ILE A 255 -7.66 18.90 -1.67
C ILE A 255 -8.32 18.34 -0.42
N LYS A 256 -9.32 19.04 0.13
CA LYS A 256 -10.06 18.58 1.33
C LYS A 256 -10.83 17.28 1.06
N GLU A 257 -11.52 17.19 -0.07
CA GLU A 257 -12.24 15.99 -0.48
C GLU A 257 -11.27 14.81 -0.71
N THR A 258 -10.14 15.05 -1.37
CA THR A 258 -9.10 14.04 -1.62
C THR A 258 -8.49 13.55 -0.31
N GLU A 259 -8.21 14.43 0.65
CA GLU A 259 -7.78 14.03 1.99
C GLU A 259 -8.84 13.11 2.64
N ILE A 260 -10.14 13.39 2.53
CA ILE A 260 -11.19 12.52 3.08
C ILE A 260 -11.24 11.16 2.36
N ILE A 261 -11.21 11.15 1.03
CA ILE A 261 -11.36 9.93 0.21
C ILE A 261 -10.18 8.97 0.40
N TYR A 262 -8.96 9.51 0.54
CA TYR A 262 -7.74 8.70 0.55
C TYR A 262 -7.02 8.63 1.90
N SER A 263 -7.41 9.41 2.93
CA SER A 263 -6.76 9.30 4.24
C SER A 263 -7.23 8.06 5.00
N LYS A 264 -6.26 7.24 5.42
CA LYS A 264 -6.43 6.40 6.62
C LYS A 264 -6.42 7.32 7.86
N PRO A 265 -7.32 7.15 8.84
CA PRO A 265 -7.25 7.88 10.10
C PRO A 265 -5.88 7.68 10.76
N GLY A 266 -5.16 8.76 11.06
CA GLY A 266 -3.91 8.71 11.84
C GLY A 266 -2.60 8.52 11.08
N ALA A 267 -2.60 8.44 9.75
CA ALA A 267 -1.36 8.28 8.97
C ALA A 267 -0.91 9.61 8.34
N TYR A 268 -0.23 10.46 9.13
CA TYR A 268 0.61 11.59 8.66
C TYR A 268 -0.06 12.97 8.52
N SER A 269 0.11 13.78 9.56
CA SER A 269 0.29 15.22 9.45
C SER A 269 1.34 15.67 10.46
N ILE A 270 2.56 15.96 10.02
CA ILE A 270 3.48 16.76 10.84
C ILE A 270 2.96 18.20 10.76
N ASN A 271 2.39 18.66 11.86
CA ASN A 271 2.02 20.06 12.06
C ASN A 271 3.31 20.82 12.40
N LEU A 272 3.68 21.83 11.60
CA LEU A 272 4.88 22.66 11.81
C LEU A 272 4.78 23.60 13.04
N ASN A 273 3.81 23.37 13.92
CA ASN A 273 3.59 24.12 15.17
C ASN A 273 3.94 23.32 16.45
N MET A 274 4.62 22.18 16.36
CA MET A 274 5.08 21.47 17.55
C MET A 274 6.53 21.84 17.91
N SER A 275 6.81 21.90 19.21
CA SER A 275 8.16 22.10 19.75
C SER A 275 9.06 20.90 19.45
N ASN A 276 10.36 21.16 19.26
CA ASN A 276 11.41 20.19 18.92
C ASN A 276 11.44 18.89 19.74
N ASP A 277 10.94 18.88 20.97
CA ASP A 277 10.93 17.67 21.81
C ASP A 277 9.82 16.69 21.40
N ASP A 278 8.72 17.16 20.81
CA ASP A 278 7.65 16.31 20.26
C ASP A 278 7.91 15.92 18.79
N PHE A 279 8.87 16.58 18.13
CA PHE A 279 9.35 16.23 16.78
C PHE A 279 10.09 14.87 16.77
N LEU A 280 10.41 14.34 17.95
CA LEU A 280 11.29 13.21 18.17
C LEU A 280 10.60 11.98 18.78
N GLU A 281 9.26 11.90 18.82
CA GLU A 281 8.54 10.73 19.35
C GLU A 281 7.50 10.16 18.37
N TYR A 282 7.95 9.66 17.21
CA TYR A 282 7.16 8.72 16.42
C TYR A 282 8.07 7.64 15.81
N GLU A 283 7.48 6.49 15.46
CA GLU A 283 8.08 5.21 15.01
C GLU A 283 9.23 5.30 13.97
N ASP A 284 9.45 6.46 13.36
CA ASP A 284 10.45 6.77 12.34
C ASP A 284 11.89 7.03 12.87
N ASN A 285 12.11 6.89 14.18
CA ASN A 285 13.42 7.04 14.83
C ASN A 285 14.34 5.82 14.73
N LEU A 286 13.86 4.69 14.20
CA LEU A 286 14.64 3.44 14.19
C LEU A 286 15.93 3.50 13.34
N PHE A 287 16.09 4.53 12.50
CA PHE A 287 17.15 4.65 11.49
C PHE A 287 18.02 5.93 11.55
N VAL A 288 17.76 6.89 12.45
CA VAL A 288 18.63 8.08 12.58
C VAL A 288 19.76 7.78 13.55
N GLN A 289 20.94 7.48 13.02
CA GLN A 289 22.12 7.34 13.85
C GLN A 289 22.75 8.72 14.07
N LYS A 290 22.56 9.29 15.26
CA LYS A 290 23.09 10.62 15.65
C LYS A 290 24.62 10.57 15.87
N CYS A 291 25.39 10.40 14.79
CA CYS A 291 26.86 10.47 14.80
C CYS A 291 27.38 11.90 14.58
N ILE A 292 26.57 12.74 13.92
CA ILE A 292 26.84 14.15 13.63
C ILE A 292 25.54 14.93 13.85
N SER A 293 25.63 16.19 14.26
CA SER A 293 24.41 16.99 14.44
C SER A 293 23.77 17.30 13.08
N HIS A 294 22.43 17.34 13.03
CA HIS A 294 21.69 17.68 11.82
C HIS A 294 22.11 19.06 11.27
N GLU A 295 22.49 19.99 12.14
CA GLU A 295 22.95 21.32 11.76
C GLU A 295 24.34 21.31 11.10
N ASP A 296 25.25 20.45 11.56
CA ASP A 296 26.58 20.34 10.95
C ASP A 296 26.52 19.74 9.55
N LEU A 297 25.50 18.94 9.24
CA LEU A 297 25.30 18.39 7.89
C LEU A 297 25.03 19.49 6.87
N TYR A 298 24.30 20.55 7.24
CA TYR A 298 24.05 21.70 6.36
C TYR A 298 25.35 22.40 5.97
N GLU A 299 26.32 22.51 6.88
CA GLU A 299 27.63 23.10 6.61
C GLU A 299 28.43 22.30 5.57
N LEU A 300 28.22 21.00 5.48
CA LEU A 300 28.89 20.11 4.52
C LEU A 300 28.25 20.17 3.13
N VAL A 301 26.94 20.46 3.06
CA VAL A 301 26.19 20.47 1.80
C VAL A 301 25.84 21.87 1.30
N LYS A 302 26.32 22.94 1.94
CA LYS A 302 26.01 24.34 1.57
C LYS A 302 26.49 24.79 0.20
N TYR A 303 25.70 25.60 -0.50
CA TYR A 303 26.12 26.18 -1.79
C TYR A 303 26.85 27.53 -1.68
N GLY A 304 26.69 28.23 -0.56
CA GLY A 304 27.36 29.51 -0.29
C GLY A 304 28.38 29.44 0.85
N ASP A 305 28.81 30.60 1.32
CA ASP A 305 29.72 30.71 2.48
C ASP A 305 29.08 30.16 3.77
N HIS A 306 27.75 30.27 3.87
CA HIS A 306 26.92 29.73 4.94
C HIS A 306 25.73 28.95 4.36
N PRO A 307 25.17 27.97 5.09
CA PRO A 307 24.00 27.23 4.64
C PRO A 307 22.80 28.15 4.46
N ILE A 308 22.21 28.10 3.27
CA ILE A 308 21.08 28.97 2.90
C ILE A 308 19.89 28.66 3.79
N TYR A 309 19.60 27.37 4.02
CA TYR A 309 18.48 26.94 4.84
C TYR A 309 18.53 27.51 6.27
N GLN A 310 19.70 27.50 6.90
CA GLN A 310 19.89 28.03 8.26
C GLN A 310 19.69 29.55 8.33
N GLY A 311 20.14 30.28 7.29
CA GLY A 311 19.96 31.73 7.20
C GLY A 311 18.52 32.20 7.08
N LEU A 312 17.57 31.29 6.80
CA LEU A 312 16.15 31.62 6.64
C LEU A 312 15.29 31.33 7.89
N ARG A 313 15.88 30.80 8.96
CA ARG A 313 15.18 30.48 10.21
C ARG A 313 14.97 31.72 11.09
N ASP A 314 13.88 31.75 11.85
CA ASP A 314 13.74 32.72 12.94
C ASP A 314 14.54 32.22 14.14
N GLY A 315 15.48 33.01 14.68
CA GLY A 315 16.38 32.56 15.76
C GLY A 315 15.71 32.11 17.08
N GLN A 316 14.38 32.04 17.13
CA GLN A 316 13.56 31.59 18.26
C GLN A 316 13.06 30.14 18.12
N SER A 317 12.99 29.57 16.92
CA SER A 317 12.64 28.15 16.70
C SER A 317 13.58 27.53 15.68
N LYS A 318 14.01 26.28 15.92
CA LYS A 318 14.98 25.61 15.04
C LYS A 318 14.40 25.20 13.68
N GLU A 319 13.10 25.38 13.42
CA GLU A 319 12.42 24.70 12.29
C GLU A 319 11.56 25.60 11.40
N LEU A 320 11.29 26.86 11.75
CA LEU A 320 10.43 27.72 10.92
C LEU A 320 11.23 28.61 9.97
N ILE A 321 11.31 28.19 8.70
CA ILE A 321 11.73 29.02 7.57
C ILE A 321 10.73 30.17 7.40
N LYS A 322 11.22 31.42 7.38
CA LYS A 322 10.37 32.57 7.06
C LYS A 322 10.06 32.61 5.56
N LYS A 323 8.79 32.38 5.20
CA LYS A 323 8.30 32.53 3.81
C LYS A 323 8.71 33.87 3.21
N SER A 324 8.59 34.96 3.97
CA SER A 324 8.94 36.31 3.52
C SER A 324 10.44 36.53 3.27
N LEU A 325 11.32 35.75 3.91
CA LEU A 325 12.76 35.76 3.60
C LEU A 325 13.03 34.89 2.37
N PHE A 326 12.43 33.70 2.32
CA PHE A 326 12.56 32.80 1.18
C PHE A 326 12.07 33.46 -0.12
N GLU A 327 10.92 34.14 -0.10
CA GLU A 327 10.35 34.82 -1.27
C GLU A 327 11.27 35.90 -1.85
N LYS A 328 12.09 36.55 -1.02
CA LYS A 328 13.08 37.58 -1.44
C LYS A 328 14.32 37.00 -2.13
N LEU A 329 14.59 35.70 -1.99
CA LEU A 329 15.72 35.05 -2.64
C LEU A 329 15.50 35.00 -4.17
N ASP A 330 16.58 35.08 -4.92
CA ASP A 330 16.54 34.72 -6.34
C ASP A 330 16.23 33.23 -6.51
N TYR A 331 15.76 32.87 -7.70
CA TYR A 331 15.25 31.54 -7.96
C TYR A 331 16.30 30.44 -7.80
N GLN A 332 17.54 30.66 -8.25
CA GLN A 332 18.59 29.65 -8.13
C GLN A 332 18.96 29.40 -6.66
N THR A 333 18.99 30.45 -5.85
CA THR A 333 19.22 30.34 -4.40
C THR A 333 18.07 29.59 -3.71
N LYS A 334 16.82 29.73 -4.16
CA LYS A 334 15.68 28.93 -3.67
C LYS A 334 15.85 27.44 -3.99
N ILE A 335 16.29 27.10 -5.20
CA ILE A 335 16.59 25.72 -5.61
C ILE A 335 17.73 25.14 -4.76
N ASN A 336 18.82 25.88 -4.60
CA ASN A 336 19.97 25.47 -3.80
C ASN A 336 19.59 25.24 -2.33
N CYS A 337 18.76 26.12 -1.75
CA CYS A 337 18.21 25.95 -0.41
C CYS A 337 17.45 24.62 -0.26
N MET A 338 16.63 24.25 -1.25
CA MET A 338 15.88 22.99 -1.20
C MET A 338 16.80 21.79 -1.37
N LYS A 339 17.79 21.87 -2.27
CA LYS A 339 18.80 20.82 -2.44
C LYS A 339 19.58 20.58 -1.14
N GLU A 340 19.95 21.63 -0.41
CA GLU A 340 20.59 21.49 0.92
C GLU A 340 19.76 20.60 1.85
N VAL A 341 18.46 20.89 1.99
CA VAL A 341 17.54 20.11 2.84
C VAL A 341 17.48 18.65 2.42
N VAL A 342 17.30 18.39 1.12
CA VAL A 342 17.17 17.02 0.59
C VAL A 342 18.47 16.24 0.73
N MET A 343 19.62 16.88 0.51
CA MET A 343 20.94 16.26 0.70
C MET A 343 21.21 15.89 2.15
N VAL A 344 20.81 16.74 3.12
CA VAL A 344 20.91 16.41 4.55
C VAL A 344 20.08 15.17 4.88
N ILE A 345 18.84 15.09 4.39
CA ILE A 345 17.98 13.90 4.56
C ILE A 345 18.64 12.67 3.93
N ALA A 346 19.22 12.80 2.74
CA ALA A 346 19.90 11.70 2.04
C ALA A 346 21.09 11.15 2.84
N LEU A 347 21.92 12.05 3.36
CA LEU A 347 23.07 11.72 4.21
C LEU A 347 22.64 11.06 5.52
N GLU A 348 21.72 11.70 6.25
CA GLU A 348 21.29 11.28 7.58
C GLU A 348 20.53 9.95 7.58
N ARG A 349 19.74 9.68 6.54
CA ARG A 349 18.82 8.54 6.51
C ARG A 349 19.30 7.36 5.69
N TYR A 350 20.22 7.54 4.74
CA TYR A 350 20.60 6.46 3.81
C TYR A 350 22.11 6.24 3.74
N LEU A 351 22.90 7.30 3.55
CA LEU A 351 24.34 7.15 3.28
C LEU A 351 25.18 6.99 4.55
N ILE A 352 25.04 7.87 5.55
CA ILE A 352 25.79 7.77 6.82
C ILE A 352 25.43 6.50 7.59
N PRO A 353 24.15 6.08 7.67
CA PRO A 353 23.80 4.79 8.27
C PRO A 353 24.22 3.56 7.44
N MET A 354 24.80 3.76 6.24
CA MET A 354 25.18 2.70 5.30
C MET A 354 24.00 1.80 4.87
N ILE A 355 22.78 2.36 4.80
CA ILE A 355 21.59 1.67 4.27
C ILE A 355 21.69 1.54 2.75
N SER A 356 22.35 2.49 2.09
CA SER A 356 22.64 2.46 0.66
C SER A 356 24.03 3.02 0.37
N ASN A 357 24.70 2.47 -0.64
CA ASN A 357 25.97 2.97 -1.17
C ASN A 357 25.78 3.74 -2.49
N ASP A 358 24.53 3.98 -2.89
CA ASP A 358 24.18 4.73 -4.10
C ASP A 358 23.63 6.10 -3.69
N GLN A 359 24.41 7.15 -3.92
CA GLN A 359 23.99 8.52 -3.62
C GLN A 359 22.83 9.01 -4.47
N GLU A 360 22.73 8.60 -5.74
CA GLU A 360 21.66 9.07 -6.62
C GLU A 360 20.33 8.49 -6.16
N ASN A 361 20.30 7.19 -5.87
CA ASN A 361 19.12 6.53 -5.33
C ASN A 361 18.77 7.07 -3.93
N SER A 362 19.77 7.26 -3.06
CA SER A 362 19.57 7.83 -1.73
C SER A 362 18.96 9.24 -1.79
N TYR A 363 19.46 10.07 -2.69
CA TYR A 363 18.95 11.43 -2.90
C TYR A 363 17.54 11.42 -3.51
N LYS A 364 17.26 10.54 -4.48
CA LYS A 364 15.91 10.36 -5.05
C LYS A 364 14.90 9.93 -3.98
N LEU A 365 15.28 8.98 -3.13
CA LEU A 365 14.46 8.51 -2.00
C LEU A 365 14.22 9.63 -0.98
N ALA A 366 15.25 10.44 -0.68
CA ALA A 366 15.12 11.60 0.20
C ALA A 366 14.17 12.66 -0.38
N LEU A 367 14.30 12.99 -1.67
CA LEU A 367 13.43 13.95 -2.36
C LEU A 367 11.98 13.46 -2.38
N PHE A 368 11.78 12.17 -2.70
CA PHE A 368 10.47 11.52 -2.65
C PHE A 368 9.88 11.62 -1.23
N ARG A 369 10.66 11.28 -0.20
CA ARG A 369 10.21 11.32 1.19
C ARG A 369 9.85 12.73 1.64
N PHE A 370 10.62 13.73 1.21
CA PHE A 370 10.32 15.14 1.45
C PHE A 370 8.95 15.52 0.85
N CYS A 371 8.72 15.12 -0.40
CA CYS A 371 7.47 15.37 -1.12
C CYS A 371 6.28 14.49 -0.67
N ALA A 372 6.51 13.38 0.04
CA ALA A 372 5.45 12.44 0.43
C ALA A 372 5.02 12.52 1.90
N LYS A 373 5.95 12.85 2.82
CA LYS A 373 5.77 12.59 4.26
C LYS A 373 6.21 13.71 5.21
N LEU A 374 7.21 14.52 4.83
CA LEU A 374 7.92 15.33 5.83
C LEU A 374 7.40 16.76 6.01
N THR A 375 6.71 17.34 5.01
CA THR A 375 6.26 18.74 5.09
C THR A 375 4.89 18.94 4.44
N LYS A 376 4.10 19.89 4.98
CA LYS A 376 2.90 20.46 4.34
C LYS A 376 3.11 21.98 4.16
N GLY A 377 2.40 22.59 3.21
CA GLY A 377 2.40 24.04 2.99
C GLY A 377 3.30 24.54 1.85
N TRP A 378 3.66 25.82 1.89
CA TRP A 378 4.25 26.51 0.73
C TRP A 378 5.66 26.01 0.33
N PHE A 379 6.48 25.58 1.31
CA PHE A 379 7.83 25.08 1.04
C PHE A 379 7.81 23.70 0.37
N HIS A 380 6.83 22.88 0.76
CA HIS A 380 6.50 21.61 0.12
C HIS A 380 6.01 21.81 -1.32
N GLN A 381 5.08 22.76 -1.53
CA GLN A 381 4.60 23.10 -2.86
C GLN A 381 5.74 23.54 -3.78
N PHE A 382 6.68 24.34 -3.25
CA PHE A 382 7.87 24.73 -3.99
C PHE A 382 8.72 23.52 -4.42
N ALA A 383 8.86 22.49 -3.57
CA ALA A 383 9.58 21.26 -3.95
C ALA A 383 8.87 20.49 -5.07
N ILE A 384 7.55 20.35 -5.01
CA ILE A 384 6.75 19.69 -6.05
C ILE A 384 6.86 20.46 -7.38
N ASP A 385 6.69 21.77 -7.32
CA ASP A 385 6.75 22.67 -8.49
C ASP A 385 8.13 22.63 -9.16
N ASN A 386 9.18 22.32 -8.40
CA ASN A 386 10.55 22.31 -8.90
C ASN A 386 11.15 20.90 -8.96
N TYR A 387 10.35 19.86 -8.82
CA TYR A 387 10.81 18.47 -8.73
C TYR A 387 11.76 18.07 -9.88
N PRO A 388 11.48 18.38 -11.17
CA PRO A 388 12.39 18.06 -12.27
C PRO A 388 13.77 18.71 -12.09
N ARG A 389 13.83 19.97 -11.64
CA ARG A 389 15.08 20.70 -11.40
C ARG A 389 15.81 20.21 -10.13
N LEU A 390 15.05 19.74 -9.13
CA LEU A 390 15.59 19.21 -7.88
C LEU A 390 16.11 17.77 -8.01
N SER A 391 15.61 17.00 -8.97
CA SER A 391 15.94 15.59 -9.17
C SER A 391 17.41 15.32 -9.50
N ASN A 392 18.14 16.33 -9.99
CA ASN A 392 19.56 16.23 -10.33
C ASN A 392 20.44 16.53 -9.11
N LEU A 393 21.20 15.54 -8.66
CA LEU A 393 22.23 15.68 -7.64
C LEU A 393 23.52 16.19 -8.27
N ASP A 394 24.05 17.30 -7.77
CA ASP A 394 25.27 17.95 -8.27
C ASP A 394 26.43 17.95 -7.25
N LYS A 395 26.28 17.23 -6.13
CA LYS A 395 27.30 17.10 -5.09
C LYS A 395 27.64 15.65 -4.80
N ASP A 396 28.90 15.44 -4.43
CA ASP A 396 29.41 14.14 -4.01
C ASP A 396 29.09 13.89 -2.53
N LEU A 397 27.93 13.29 -2.29
CA LEU A 397 27.47 12.91 -0.96
C LEU A 397 28.20 11.69 -0.42
N LEU A 398 28.70 10.80 -1.29
CA LEU A 398 29.45 9.61 -0.87
C LEU A 398 30.76 10.01 -0.20
N SER A 399 31.51 10.95 -0.79
CA SER A 399 32.73 11.46 -0.16
C SER A 399 32.44 12.13 1.19
N ILE A 400 31.33 12.87 1.32
CA ILE A 400 30.91 13.46 2.60
C ILE A 400 30.60 12.36 3.62
N ALA A 401 29.81 11.35 3.23
CA ALA A 401 29.44 10.24 4.10
C ALA A 401 30.67 9.44 4.56
N HIS A 402 31.58 9.07 3.66
CA HIS A 402 32.81 8.35 3.99
C HIS A 402 33.67 9.13 5.00
N ASN A 403 33.87 10.44 4.79
CA ASN A 403 34.62 11.28 5.73
C ASN A 403 33.99 11.31 7.14
N ILE A 404 32.65 11.30 7.22
CA ILE A 404 31.94 11.25 8.51
C ILE A 404 32.11 9.88 9.15
N ILE A 405 31.93 8.80 8.39
CA ILE A 405 32.04 7.42 8.86
C ILE A 405 33.47 7.11 9.34
N GLU A 406 34.50 7.62 8.66
CA GLU A 406 35.90 7.48 9.08
C GLU A 406 36.19 8.23 10.39
N LYS A 407 35.67 9.47 10.54
CA LYS A 407 35.86 10.28 11.74
C LYS A 407 35.07 9.77 12.94
N PHE A 408 33.89 9.21 12.69
CA PHE A 408 32.98 8.68 13.69
C PHE A 408 32.67 7.23 13.33
N PRO A 409 33.61 6.29 13.55
CA PRO A 409 33.42 4.89 13.19
C PRO A 409 32.20 4.34 13.90
N ILE A 410 31.17 4.10 13.11
CA ILE A 410 29.87 3.67 13.57
C ILE A 410 30.00 2.20 13.94
N LYS A 411 29.63 1.82 15.18
CA LYS A 411 29.24 0.42 15.43
C LYS A 411 28.02 0.19 14.55
N GLN A 412 28.19 -0.57 13.48
CA GLN A 412 27.06 -1.05 12.69
C GLN A 412 25.97 -1.42 13.68
N LYS A 413 24.83 -0.75 13.62
CA LYS A 413 23.62 -1.42 14.05
C LYS A 413 23.57 -2.55 13.04
N LYS A 414 24.07 -3.72 13.43
CA LYS A 414 23.85 -4.94 12.67
C LYS A 414 22.34 -4.91 12.47
N SER A 415 21.91 -4.56 11.27
CA SER A 415 20.75 -5.25 10.76
C SER A 415 21.13 -6.72 10.95
N ASP A 416 20.22 -7.52 11.51
CA ASP A 416 20.37 -8.97 11.59
C ASP A 416 20.44 -9.52 10.16
N VAL A 417 21.52 -9.17 9.47
CA VAL A 417 21.89 -9.53 8.12
C VAL A 417 22.67 -10.80 8.35
N ILE A 418 21.92 -11.88 8.18
CA ILE A 418 22.39 -13.18 7.74
C ILE A 418 23.61 -12.93 6.86
N LEU A 419 24.80 -13.33 7.31
CA LEU A 419 26.04 -13.13 6.57
C LEU A 419 26.06 -14.19 5.46
N LEU A 420 25.42 -13.87 4.34
CA LEU A 420 25.40 -14.68 3.13
C LEU A 420 26.80 -14.66 2.50
N ASP A 421 27.24 -15.79 1.94
CA ASP A 421 28.42 -15.80 1.09
C ASP A 421 28.14 -15.00 -0.22
N PRO A 422 29.17 -14.44 -0.86
CA PRO A 422 29.00 -13.58 -2.04
C PRO A 422 28.25 -14.24 -3.20
N GLU A 423 28.37 -15.56 -3.36
CA GLU A 423 27.69 -16.31 -4.42
C GLU A 423 26.19 -16.40 -4.14
N THR A 424 25.80 -16.76 -2.91
CA THR A 424 24.40 -16.76 -2.47
C THR A 424 23.78 -15.36 -2.55
N GLN A 425 24.53 -14.32 -2.16
CA GLN A 425 24.05 -12.94 -2.25
C GLN A 425 23.78 -12.53 -3.71
N ALA A 426 24.68 -12.85 -4.63
CA ALA A 426 24.49 -12.55 -6.06
C ALA A 426 23.24 -13.24 -6.63
N ILE A 427 22.99 -14.50 -6.25
CA ILE A 427 21.76 -15.21 -6.63
C ILE A 427 20.53 -14.50 -6.07
N PHE A 428 20.54 -14.09 -4.79
CA PHE A 428 19.41 -13.40 -4.16
C PHE A 428 19.12 -12.04 -4.78
N GLU A 429 20.17 -11.28 -5.11
CA GLU A 429 20.05 -10.01 -5.81
C GLU A 429 19.49 -10.18 -7.23
N SER A 430 19.80 -11.31 -7.91
CA SER A 430 19.24 -11.58 -9.24
C SER A 430 17.73 -11.86 -9.23
N ILE A 431 17.18 -12.44 -8.16
CA ILE A 431 15.76 -12.82 -8.05
C ILE A 431 14.90 -11.77 -7.34
N ARG A 432 15.51 -10.86 -6.59
CA ARG A 432 14.83 -9.79 -5.83
C ARG A 432 13.94 -8.89 -6.70
N PRO A 433 14.35 -8.43 -7.90
CA PRO A 433 13.48 -7.64 -8.78
C PRO A 433 12.21 -8.37 -9.25
N TYR A 434 12.22 -9.71 -9.23
CA TYR A 434 11.13 -10.57 -9.67
C TYR A 434 10.29 -11.13 -8.51
N THR A 435 10.57 -10.66 -7.30
CA THR A 435 9.87 -11.05 -6.07
C THR A 435 8.89 -9.95 -5.66
N LYS A 436 7.63 -10.32 -5.42
CA LYS A 436 6.58 -9.41 -4.94
C LYS A 436 6.00 -9.94 -3.65
N THR A 437 5.82 -9.05 -2.66
CA THR A 437 5.10 -9.38 -1.43
C THR A 437 3.61 -9.51 -1.70
N ILE A 438 2.96 -10.49 -1.07
CA ILE A 438 1.50 -10.64 -1.10
C ILE A 438 0.90 -9.64 -0.11
N SER A 439 0.01 -8.77 -0.60
CA SER A 439 -0.48 -7.60 0.15
C SER A 439 -1.50 -7.93 1.24
N SER A 440 -2.19 -9.06 1.12
CA SER A 440 -3.23 -9.49 2.06
C SER A 440 -3.50 -10.98 1.89
N PHE A 441 -3.94 -11.62 2.97
CA PHE A 441 -4.47 -12.98 3.00
C PHE A 441 -5.90 -12.94 3.55
N ASP A 442 -6.71 -13.92 3.18
CA ASP A 442 -8.07 -14.07 3.73
C ASP A 442 -8.01 -14.27 5.25
N GLU A 443 -9.00 -13.71 5.94
CA GLU A 443 -9.13 -13.85 7.39
C GLU A 443 -9.32 -15.33 7.75
N ILE A 444 -8.50 -15.82 8.67
CA ILE A 444 -8.61 -17.16 9.23
C ILE A 444 -9.62 -17.09 10.37
N ARG A 445 -10.64 -17.96 10.35
CA ARG A 445 -11.67 -17.99 11.38
C ARG A 445 -11.29 -18.99 12.48
N ASP A 446 -11.30 -18.49 13.71
CA ASP A 446 -11.33 -19.31 14.93
C ASP A 446 -12.80 -19.50 15.32
N TYR A 447 -13.18 -20.74 15.64
CA TYR A 447 -14.55 -21.07 16.07
C TYR A 447 -14.70 -21.17 17.59
N ASP A 448 -13.60 -21.12 18.34
CA ASP A 448 -13.62 -21.15 19.81
C ASP A 448 -13.47 -19.74 20.40
N GLU A 449 -14.54 -18.92 20.29
CA GLU A 449 -14.72 -17.70 21.10
C GLU A 449 -15.14 -18.04 22.55
N SER A 450 -14.40 -18.93 23.21
CA SER A 450 -14.55 -19.10 24.67
C SER A 450 -13.70 -18.05 25.39
N ASP A 451 -14.18 -17.51 26.52
CA ASP A 451 -13.49 -16.48 27.33
C ASP A 451 -12.06 -16.85 27.81
N ASN A 452 -11.56 -18.06 27.50
CA ASN A 452 -10.33 -18.63 28.06
C ASN A 452 -9.28 -19.06 27.02
N SER A 453 -9.52 -18.83 25.73
CA SER A 453 -8.58 -19.12 24.64
C SER A 453 -8.36 -17.89 23.75
N TYR A 454 -7.11 -17.56 23.43
CA TYR A 454 -6.75 -16.49 22.50
C TYR A 454 -5.83 -17.03 21.41
N THR A 455 -6.23 -16.82 20.16
CA THR A 455 -5.49 -17.25 18.96
C THR A 455 -5.04 -16.04 18.15
N ASP A 456 -3.73 -15.84 18.02
CA ASP A 456 -3.14 -14.84 17.10
C ASP A 456 -2.57 -15.56 15.87
N VAL A 457 -2.95 -15.10 14.68
CA VAL A 457 -2.47 -15.67 13.42
C VAL A 457 -1.81 -14.62 12.55
N LYS A 458 -0.56 -14.88 12.18
CA LYS A 458 0.25 -14.03 11.30
C LYS A 458 0.58 -14.79 10.04
N ARG A 459 0.16 -14.26 8.89
CA ARG A 459 0.46 -14.82 7.57
C ARG A 459 1.19 -13.81 6.72
N THR A 460 2.33 -14.21 6.16
CA THR A 460 3.14 -13.42 5.24
C THR A 460 3.48 -14.27 4.03
N GLY A 461 3.73 -13.65 2.88
CA GLY A 461 4.15 -14.41 1.72
C GLY A 461 4.69 -13.57 0.59
N ILE A 462 5.37 -14.26 -0.31
CA ILE A 462 5.98 -13.71 -1.51
C ILE A 462 5.61 -14.55 -2.72
N LYS A 463 5.50 -13.88 -3.86
CA LYS A 463 5.43 -14.48 -5.18
C LYS A 463 6.74 -14.21 -5.91
N ILE A 464 7.42 -15.26 -6.33
CA ILE A 464 8.65 -15.19 -7.12
C ILE A 464 8.30 -15.60 -8.54
N THR A 465 8.44 -14.66 -9.48
CA THR A 465 8.26 -14.94 -10.91
C THR A 465 9.60 -15.32 -11.51
N SER A 466 9.65 -16.33 -12.37
CA SER A 466 10.92 -16.71 -12.99
C SER A 466 11.43 -15.56 -13.88
N PRO A 467 12.72 -15.19 -13.77
CA PRO A 467 13.34 -14.21 -14.67
C PRO A 467 13.52 -14.73 -16.10
N ILE A 468 13.40 -16.04 -16.30
CA ILE A 468 13.61 -16.72 -17.59
C ILE A 468 12.28 -17.01 -18.27
N ASN A 469 11.25 -17.34 -17.48
CA ASN A 469 9.92 -17.64 -17.98
C ASN A 469 8.86 -16.89 -17.16
N SER A 470 8.34 -15.80 -17.71
CA SER A 470 7.35 -14.94 -17.00
C SER A 470 6.04 -15.65 -16.66
N ASP A 471 5.74 -16.79 -17.32
CA ASP A 471 4.53 -17.57 -17.07
C ASP A 471 4.69 -18.51 -15.87
N VAL A 472 5.93 -18.77 -15.44
CA VAL A 472 6.21 -19.59 -14.26
C VAL A 472 6.41 -18.70 -13.05
N SER A 473 5.60 -18.97 -12.02
CA SER A 473 5.77 -18.33 -10.72
C SER A 473 5.52 -19.33 -9.61
N ILE A 474 6.21 -19.10 -8.51
CA ILE A 474 6.02 -19.84 -7.27
C ILE A 474 5.57 -18.87 -6.19
N THR A 475 4.81 -19.40 -5.25
CA THR A 475 4.34 -18.68 -4.08
C THR A 475 4.91 -19.34 -2.83
N ALA A 476 5.53 -18.55 -1.97
CA ALA A 476 5.98 -18.96 -0.66
C ALA A 476 5.17 -18.24 0.42
N ILE A 477 4.55 -19.00 1.33
CA ILE A 477 3.70 -18.49 2.40
C ILE A 477 4.25 -19.00 3.73
N ILE A 478 4.40 -18.08 4.68
CA ILE A 478 4.70 -18.38 6.07
C ILE A 478 3.45 -18.10 6.89
N THR A 479 2.98 -19.09 7.64
CA THR A 479 1.88 -18.96 8.60
C THR A 479 2.42 -19.26 9.99
N ILE A 480 2.22 -18.34 10.93
CA ILE A 480 2.54 -18.47 12.35
C ILE A 480 1.22 -18.36 13.10
N ILE A 481 0.93 -19.34 13.96
CA ILE A 481 -0.21 -19.37 14.86
C ILE A 481 0.32 -19.41 16.28
N ASN A 482 -0.27 -18.60 17.15
CA ASN A 482 -0.04 -18.58 18.57
C ASN A 482 -1.36 -18.77 19.30
N ASN A 483 -1.44 -19.81 20.12
CA ASN A 483 -2.61 -20.13 20.93
C ASN A 483 -2.24 -20.07 22.40
N GLU A 484 -2.90 -19.18 23.14
CA GLU A 484 -2.85 -19.12 24.60
C GLU A 484 -4.14 -19.72 25.16
N TYR A 485 -4.00 -20.71 26.06
CA TYR A 485 -5.12 -21.32 26.77
C TYR A 485 -4.94 -21.20 28.29
N ARG A 486 -6.00 -20.78 28.98
CA ARG A 486 -6.09 -20.79 30.45
C ARG A 486 -7.17 -21.75 30.91
N ASP A 487 -6.81 -22.65 31.83
CA ASP A 487 -7.81 -23.49 32.48
C ASP A 487 -8.60 -22.65 33.51
N VAL A 488 -9.93 -22.76 33.51
CA VAL A 488 -10.82 -22.07 34.47
C VAL A 488 -10.72 -22.71 35.86
N TYR A 489 -10.38 -23.99 35.93
CA TYR A 489 -10.35 -24.78 37.16
C TYR A 489 -8.95 -24.97 37.73
N ASN A 490 -7.91 -24.62 36.95
CA ASN A 490 -6.52 -24.81 37.31
C ASN A 490 -5.73 -23.56 36.94
N THR A 491 -4.79 -23.12 37.76
CA THR A 491 -3.97 -21.93 37.47
C THR A 491 -2.93 -22.16 36.35
N SER A 492 -3.10 -23.21 35.56
CA SER A 492 -2.13 -23.59 34.54
C SER A 492 -2.34 -22.80 33.25
N LYS A 493 -1.23 -22.31 32.68
CA LYS A 493 -1.19 -21.57 31.42
C LYS A 493 -0.47 -22.41 30.37
N THR A 494 -1.13 -22.66 29.26
CA THR A 494 -0.55 -23.37 28.11
C THR A 494 -0.40 -22.40 26.95
N ASP A 495 0.82 -22.22 26.47
CA ASP A 495 1.11 -21.44 25.27
C ASP A 495 1.59 -22.38 24.17
N ARG A 496 1.06 -22.21 22.96
CA ARG A 496 1.37 -23.08 21.82
C ARG A 496 1.63 -22.25 20.57
N TRP A 497 2.75 -22.55 19.92
CA TRP A 497 3.12 -21.95 18.64
C TRP A 497 3.22 -23.01 17.57
N THR A 498 2.60 -22.76 16.43
CA THR A 498 2.82 -23.53 15.19
C THR A 498 3.24 -22.60 14.07
N ALA A 499 4.28 -22.98 13.34
CA ALA A 499 4.75 -22.25 12.18
C ALA A 499 4.87 -23.20 10.98
N SER A 500 4.43 -22.76 9.80
CA SER A 500 4.62 -23.50 8.55
C SER A 500 5.20 -22.60 7.47
N VAL A 501 6.04 -23.19 6.62
CA VAL A 501 6.51 -22.62 5.37
C VAL A 501 6.04 -23.53 4.25
N VAL A 502 5.28 -22.97 3.33
CA VAL A 502 4.73 -23.67 2.16
C VAL A 502 5.25 -22.97 0.92
N ILE A 503 5.95 -23.72 0.08
CA ILE A 503 6.48 -23.23 -1.20
C ILE A 503 5.85 -24.10 -2.30
N LEU A 504 5.05 -23.49 -3.16
CA LEU A 504 4.33 -24.20 -4.23
C LEU A 504 4.27 -23.39 -5.53
N PRO A 505 4.04 -24.02 -6.69
CA PRO A 505 3.69 -23.32 -7.92
C PRO A 505 2.48 -22.42 -7.70
N THR A 506 2.45 -21.21 -8.25
CA THR A 506 1.32 -20.28 -8.03
C THR A 506 -0.01 -20.84 -8.54
N ASN A 507 0.01 -21.74 -9.54
CA ASN A 507 -1.20 -22.41 -10.04
C ASN A 507 -1.77 -23.45 -9.06
N ASP A 508 -0.99 -23.91 -8.09
CA ASP A 508 -1.39 -24.93 -7.11
C ASP A 508 -2.02 -24.29 -5.84
N LEU A 509 -2.13 -22.95 -5.81
CA LEU A 509 -3.02 -22.21 -4.91
C LEU A 509 -4.46 -22.43 -5.38
N GLU A 510 -4.98 -23.62 -5.11
CA GLU A 510 -6.39 -23.93 -5.26
C GLU A 510 -7.19 -23.01 -4.32
N ILE A 511 -7.88 -22.02 -4.90
CA ILE A 511 -9.09 -21.49 -4.29
C ILE A 511 -10.14 -22.57 -4.54
N LEU A 512 -10.33 -23.46 -3.58
CA LEU A 512 -11.54 -24.28 -3.59
C LEU A 512 -12.69 -23.30 -3.44
N SER A 513 -13.53 -23.20 -4.47
CA SER A 513 -14.85 -22.59 -4.35
C SER A 513 -15.56 -23.22 -3.16
N ASP A 514 -16.30 -22.42 -2.39
CA ASP A 514 -17.16 -22.88 -1.29
C ASP A 514 -18.20 -23.94 -1.72
N ASP A 515 -18.28 -24.26 -3.02
CA ASP A 515 -19.16 -25.28 -3.60
C ASP A 515 -18.65 -26.72 -3.48
N ASP A 516 -17.39 -26.95 -3.10
CA ASP A 516 -16.92 -28.28 -2.68
C ASP A 516 -17.08 -28.42 -1.16
N GLU A 517 -18.33 -28.34 -0.70
CA GLU A 517 -18.74 -29.10 0.47
C GLU A 517 -18.52 -30.58 0.12
N ASP A 518 -17.32 -31.09 0.41
CA ASP A 518 -17.17 -32.51 0.68
C ASP A 518 -18.17 -32.83 1.80
N GLU A 519 -19.32 -33.39 1.42
CA GLU A 519 -20.36 -33.97 2.29
C GLU A 519 -19.81 -35.11 3.18
N ASP A 520 -18.50 -35.42 3.10
CA ASP A 520 -17.77 -36.36 3.94
C ASP A 520 -16.70 -35.67 4.84
N SER A 521 -16.81 -34.36 5.06
CA SER A 521 -16.22 -33.74 6.25
C SER A 521 -17.01 -34.22 7.47
N ASP A 522 -16.74 -35.46 7.90
CA ASP A 522 -16.97 -35.86 9.29
C ASP A 522 -16.53 -34.69 10.15
N SER A 523 -17.50 -33.98 10.73
CA SER A 523 -17.32 -33.21 11.94
C SER A 523 -16.90 -34.22 12.98
N PHE A 524 -15.62 -34.61 12.96
CA PHE A 524 -15.04 -35.39 14.02
C PHE A 524 -15.14 -34.49 15.23
N ASP A 525 -16.07 -34.83 16.12
CA ASP A 525 -16.17 -34.30 17.48
C ASP A 525 -14.77 -34.33 18.10
N MET A 526 -14.10 -33.19 18.06
CA MET A 526 -12.77 -32.96 18.62
C MET A 526 -12.93 -32.55 20.09
N ASP A 527 -13.70 -33.34 20.85
CA ASP A 527 -14.05 -33.08 22.26
C ASP A 527 -12.83 -33.04 23.22
N HIS A 528 -11.61 -33.24 22.71
CA HIS A 528 -10.39 -33.32 23.52
C HIS A 528 -9.25 -32.37 23.09
N VAL A 529 -9.49 -31.44 22.16
CA VAL A 529 -8.56 -30.34 21.85
C VAL A 529 -9.38 -29.08 21.63
N GLY A 530 -9.44 -28.19 22.62
CA GLY A 530 -10.30 -26.99 22.60
C GLY A 530 -9.83 -25.85 21.70
N ILE A 531 -9.42 -26.15 20.46
CA ILE A 531 -9.12 -25.15 19.43
C ILE A 531 -9.57 -25.69 18.07
N SER A 532 -10.67 -25.17 17.58
CA SER A 532 -11.19 -25.42 16.23
C SER A 532 -10.99 -24.19 15.33
N PHE A 533 -10.07 -24.25 14.37
CA PHE A 533 -9.90 -23.18 13.37
C PHE A 533 -9.98 -23.74 11.94
N LYS A 534 -10.47 -22.91 11.01
CA LYS A 534 -10.54 -23.24 9.57
C LYS A 534 -9.56 -22.36 8.81
N ASP A 535 -8.53 -23.00 8.26
CA ASP A 535 -7.64 -22.36 7.29
C ASP A 535 -8.30 -22.38 5.91
N PRO A 536 -8.75 -21.22 5.36
CA PRO A 536 -9.44 -21.18 4.06
C PRO A 536 -8.56 -21.71 2.92
N LEU A 537 -7.23 -21.62 3.06
CA LEU A 537 -6.28 -22.11 2.07
C LEU A 537 -5.86 -23.58 2.30
N LYS A 538 -6.24 -24.19 3.44
CA LYS A 538 -5.84 -25.55 3.86
C LYS A 538 -4.32 -25.81 3.73
N ILE A 539 -3.48 -24.81 4.02
CA ILE A 539 -2.00 -24.83 3.90
C ILE A 539 -1.26 -24.72 5.23
N HIS A 540 -1.96 -24.64 6.37
CA HIS A 540 -1.35 -24.68 7.69
C HIS A 540 -1.86 -25.90 8.48
N PRO A 541 -0.97 -26.78 8.97
CA PRO A 541 -1.33 -27.89 9.83
C PRO A 541 -1.16 -27.47 11.29
N TYR A 542 -2.08 -27.86 12.16
CA TYR A 542 -1.90 -27.64 13.60
C TYR A 542 -1.37 -28.88 14.28
N GLN A 543 -0.55 -28.65 15.30
CA GLN A 543 0.02 -29.72 16.10
C GLN A 543 -1.00 -30.13 17.18
N ILE A 544 -1.14 -31.43 17.45
CA ILE A 544 -2.04 -31.97 18.48
C ILE A 544 -1.28 -32.09 19.80
N ARG A 545 -1.91 -31.66 20.92
CA ARG A 545 -1.27 -31.55 22.25
C ARG A 545 -0.71 -32.90 22.74
N TYR A 546 -1.52 -33.95 22.71
CA TYR A 546 -1.17 -35.22 23.33
C TYR A 546 -0.33 -36.17 22.48
N SER A 547 -0.26 -35.96 21.16
CA SER A 547 0.41 -36.88 20.25
C SER A 547 1.74 -36.35 19.71
N GLY A 548 1.98 -35.04 19.81
CA GLY A 548 3.10 -34.38 19.12
C GLY A 548 3.01 -34.46 17.60
N LYS A 549 1.89 -34.96 17.04
CA LYS A 549 1.66 -35.10 15.60
C LYS A 549 0.83 -33.95 15.07
N PHE A 550 1.03 -33.62 13.81
CA PHE A 550 0.17 -32.66 13.11
C PHE A 550 -1.13 -33.32 12.66
N SER A 551 -2.23 -32.58 12.75
CA SER A 551 -3.60 -33.10 12.62
C SER A 551 -4.00 -33.55 11.21
N LYS A 552 -3.41 -32.98 10.15
CA LYS A 552 -3.54 -33.40 8.74
C LYS A 552 -2.48 -32.67 7.92
N LEU A 553 -1.36 -33.33 7.62
CA LEU A 553 -0.30 -32.76 6.78
C LEU A 553 -0.57 -33.06 5.31
N ASN A 554 -0.94 -32.03 4.54
CA ASN A 554 -1.00 -32.16 3.09
C ASN A 554 0.42 -32.31 2.48
N SER A 555 0.48 -32.68 1.19
CA SER A 555 1.74 -32.83 0.47
C SER A 555 2.50 -31.50 0.27
N LYS A 556 1.84 -30.35 0.37
CA LYS A 556 2.30 -29.00 -0.01
C LYS A 556 3.33 -28.38 0.96
N HIS A 557 3.42 -28.83 2.21
CA HIS A 557 4.33 -28.24 3.22
C HIS A 557 5.82 -28.51 2.97
N THR A 558 6.64 -27.46 3.03
CA THR A 558 8.11 -27.56 2.96
C THR A 558 8.75 -27.65 4.35
N PHE A 559 8.20 -26.92 5.33
CA PHE A 559 8.65 -26.92 6.71
C PHE A 559 7.46 -26.69 7.65
N VAL A 560 7.42 -27.41 8.76
CA VAL A 560 6.45 -27.23 9.84
C VAL A 560 7.16 -27.37 11.18
N LEU A 561 6.87 -26.45 12.09
CA LEU A 561 7.40 -26.35 13.43
C LEU A 561 6.26 -26.26 14.43
N GLY A 562 6.33 -27.06 15.50
CA GLY A 562 5.42 -27.01 16.63
C GLY A 562 6.20 -26.88 17.93
N ILE A 563 5.85 -25.87 18.73
CA ILE A 563 6.42 -25.57 20.05
C ILE A 563 5.27 -25.40 21.04
N SER A 564 5.40 -25.98 22.21
CA SER A 564 4.42 -25.86 23.30
C SER A 564 5.13 -25.64 24.63
N SER A 565 4.46 -24.92 25.52
CA SER A 565 4.86 -24.70 26.90
C SER A 565 3.65 -24.85 27.80
N GLU A 566 3.82 -25.60 28.89
CA GLU A 566 2.84 -25.70 29.97
C GLU A 566 3.50 -25.19 31.26
N ASP A 567 2.92 -24.17 31.88
CA ASP A 567 3.42 -23.54 33.11
C ASP A 567 4.89 -23.08 33.03
N ASN A 568 5.27 -22.53 31.87
CA ASN A 568 6.63 -22.11 31.51
C ASN A 568 7.65 -23.26 31.41
N ILE A 569 7.19 -24.51 31.32
CA ILE A 569 8.01 -25.67 31.02
C ILE A 569 7.84 -26.02 29.54
N TRP A 570 8.93 -25.90 28.78
CA TRP A 570 8.95 -26.17 27.35
C TRP A 570 8.85 -27.67 27.04
N GLU A 571 7.92 -28.03 26.16
CA GLU A 571 7.82 -29.37 25.59
C GLU A 571 8.84 -29.59 24.45
N PRO A 572 9.12 -30.84 24.07
CA PRO A 572 10.00 -31.15 22.94
C PRO A 572 9.53 -30.51 21.63
N VAL A 573 10.47 -29.86 20.93
CA VAL A 573 10.21 -29.23 19.63
C VAL A 573 9.91 -30.29 18.56
N ASN A 574 8.77 -30.15 17.88
CA ASN A 574 8.35 -31.04 16.81
C ASN A 574 8.55 -30.36 15.45
N ILE A 575 9.28 -31.03 14.55
CA ILE A 575 9.64 -30.47 13.24
C ILE A 575 9.41 -31.52 12.16
N GLU A 576 8.69 -31.13 11.11
CA GLU A 576 8.50 -31.91 9.88
C GLU A 576 8.93 -31.09 8.67
N VAL A 577 9.61 -31.75 7.71
CA VAL A 577 10.25 -31.06 6.57
C VAL A 577 10.15 -31.87 5.28
N LYS A 578 10.20 -31.16 4.16
CA LYS A 578 10.35 -31.69 2.80
C LYS A 578 11.34 -30.85 2.01
N SER A 579 11.85 -31.42 0.91
CA SER A 579 12.69 -30.68 -0.02
C SER A 579 11.88 -29.70 -0.85
N ALA A 580 12.45 -28.51 -1.09
CA ALA A 580 11.94 -27.54 -2.05
C ALA A 580 12.56 -27.69 -3.44
N ASP A 581 13.40 -28.72 -3.68
CA ASP A 581 14.17 -28.88 -4.93
C ASP A 581 13.26 -28.98 -6.17
N PHE A 582 12.13 -29.67 -6.06
CA PHE A 582 11.16 -29.76 -7.15
C PHE A 582 10.62 -28.37 -7.53
N VAL A 583 10.23 -27.56 -6.55
CA VAL A 583 9.65 -26.24 -6.78
C VAL A 583 10.70 -25.24 -7.27
N ALA A 584 11.94 -25.35 -6.75
CA ALA A 584 13.07 -24.58 -7.25
C ALA A 584 13.37 -24.89 -8.72
N SER A 585 13.30 -26.16 -9.13
CA SER A 585 13.54 -26.55 -10.52
C SER A 585 12.54 -25.96 -11.51
N LEU A 586 11.30 -25.69 -11.08
CA LEU A 586 10.27 -25.07 -11.92
C LEU A 586 10.61 -23.62 -12.28
N LEU A 587 11.35 -22.90 -11.43
CA LEU A 587 11.75 -21.54 -11.73
C LEU A 587 12.74 -21.44 -12.90
N GLU A 588 13.35 -22.55 -13.32
CA GLU A 588 14.35 -22.60 -14.41
C GLU A 588 15.57 -21.69 -14.20
N ILE A 589 15.77 -21.14 -12.99
CA ILE A 589 16.91 -20.27 -12.67
C ILE A 589 18.16 -21.15 -12.51
N PRO A 590 19.25 -20.87 -13.26
CA PRO A 590 20.51 -21.58 -13.10
C PRO A 590 20.99 -21.55 -11.64
N ASP A 591 21.48 -22.70 -11.16
CA ASP A 591 22.10 -22.86 -9.84
C ASP A 591 21.18 -22.62 -8.62
N ILE A 592 19.88 -22.31 -8.82
CA ILE A 592 18.92 -22.26 -7.71
C ILE A 592 18.56 -23.68 -7.26
N THR A 593 18.83 -23.99 -6.00
CA THR A 593 18.44 -25.26 -5.37
C THR A 593 17.28 -25.04 -4.40
N GLY A 594 16.61 -26.11 -3.98
CA GLY A 594 15.59 -26.02 -2.93
C GLY A 594 16.13 -25.44 -1.63
N ASP A 595 17.40 -25.71 -1.31
CA ASP A 595 18.12 -25.14 -0.18
C ASP A 595 18.25 -23.61 -0.30
N LEU A 596 18.73 -23.11 -1.44
CA LEU A 596 18.86 -21.68 -1.70
C LEU A 596 17.51 -20.97 -1.75
N LEU A 597 16.50 -21.62 -2.33
CA LEU A 597 15.14 -21.10 -2.39
C LEU A 597 14.55 -20.97 -0.98
N PHE A 598 14.70 -21.98 -0.12
CA PHE A 598 14.21 -21.92 1.26
C PHE A 598 14.96 -20.84 2.07
N LYS A 599 16.27 -20.70 1.90
CA LYS A 599 17.06 -19.60 2.50
C LYS A 599 16.57 -18.23 2.04
N TYR A 600 16.27 -18.08 0.76
CA TYR A 600 15.80 -16.82 0.20
C TYR A 600 14.44 -16.41 0.79
N VAL A 601 13.50 -17.36 0.93
CA VAL A 601 12.20 -17.12 1.56
C VAL A 601 12.37 -16.59 2.99
N LEU A 602 13.26 -17.20 3.77
CA LEU A 602 13.54 -16.76 5.15
C LEU A 602 14.27 -15.41 5.21
N ASP A 603 15.23 -15.15 4.32
CA ASP A 603 15.95 -13.86 4.25
C ASP A 603 15.02 -12.70 3.85
N TYR A 604 14.09 -12.97 2.93
CA TYR A 604 13.15 -11.97 2.44
C TYR A 604 12.03 -11.69 3.44
N LEU A 605 11.39 -12.73 4.00
CA LEU A 605 10.23 -12.59 4.88
C LEU A 605 10.61 -12.34 6.36
N LYS A 606 11.80 -12.76 6.78
CA LYS A 606 12.34 -12.59 8.14
C LYS A 606 11.33 -12.94 9.25
N PRO A 607 10.79 -14.18 9.26
CA PRO A 607 9.78 -14.55 10.23
C PRO A 607 10.32 -14.58 11.66
N THR A 608 9.53 -14.14 12.63
CA THR A 608 9.89 -14.15 14.06
C THR A 608 8.73 -14.67 14.91
N LEU A 609 9.04 -15.36 16.01
CA LEU A 609 8.06 -15.75 17.02
C LEU A 609 7.95 -14.64 18.08
N ASP A 610 6.73 -14.36 18.57
CA ASP A 610 6.45 -13.22 19.46
C ASP A 610 7.19 -13.29 20.82
N PHE A 611 7.48 -14.49 21.33
CA PHE A 611 8.26 -14.70 22.57
C PHE A 611 9.74 -15.01 22.33
N GLY A 612 10.22 -14.76 21.10
CA GLY A 612 11.57 -15.07 20.66
C GLY A 612 11.77 -16.54 20.29
N GLU A 613 12.82 -16.83 19.53
CA GLU A 613 13.14 -18.20 19.07
C GLU A 613 13.82 -19.05 20.16
N THR A 614 13.72 -18.67 21.43
CA THR A 614 14.46 -19.20 22.58
C THR A 614 14.42 -20.73 22.71
N PRO A 615 13.27 -21.43 22.57
CA PRO A 615 13.23 -22.89 22.67
C PRO A 615 13.95 -23.58 21.50
N LEU A 616 13.82 -23.00 20.30
CA LEU A 616 14.50 -23.50 19.09
C LEU A 616 16.00 -23.23 19.17
N GLU A 617 16.39 -22.07 19.69
CA GLU A 617 17.78 -21.68 19.93
C GLU A 617 18.45 -22.62 20.93
N ASN A 618 17.79 -22.92 22.06
CA ASN A 618 18.27 -23.88 23.06
C ASN A 618 18.46 -25.27 22.45
N TRP A 619 17.48 -25.76 21.68
CA TRP A 619 17.58 -27.04 20.99
C TRP A 619 18.77 -27.10 20.01
N ILE A 620 18.98 -26.05 19.22
CA ILE A 620 20.13 -25.94 18.33
C ILE A 620 21.45 -25.88 19.12
N ASN A 621 21.49 -25.16 20.24
CA ASN A 621 22.67 -25.04 21.09
C ASN A 621 23.04 -26.36 21.77
N GLU A 622 22.08 -27.17 22.19
CA GLU A 622 22.32 -28.55 22.67
C GLU A 622 22.92 -29.44 21.57
N LEU A 623 22.45 -29.32 20.34
CA LEU A 623 23.03 -30.05 19.20
C LEU A 623 24.46 -29.61 18.90
N LYS A 624 24.78 -28.32 19.07
CA LYS A 624 26.16 -27.79 18.98
C LYS A 624 27.04 -28.34 20.10
N SER A 625 26.58 -28.31 21.35
CA SER A 625 27.36 -28.79 22.50
C SER A 625 27.65 -30.28 22.43
N ASN A 626 26.73 -31.05 21.85
CA ASN A 626 26.88 -32.49 21.64
C ASN A 626 27.75 -32.83 20.40
N GLY A 627 28.34 -31.83 19.73
CA GLY A 627 29.23 -32.02 18.58
C GLY A 627 28.53 -32.55 17.33
N THR A 628 27.20 -32.46 17.25
CA THR A 628 26.42 -32.99 16.12
C THR A 628 26.45 -32.04 14.92
N ILE A 629 26.78 -30.77 15.13
CA ILE A 629 26.87 -29.70 14.11
C ILE A 629 28.05 -28.76 14.38
N SER A 630 28.56 -28.10 13.32
CA SER A 630 29.65 -27.13 13.42
C SER A 630 29.23 -25.85 14.17
N ILE A 631 30.16 -25.25 14.92
CA ILE A 631 29.92 -24.19 15.93
C ILE A 631 29.46 -22.85 15.33
N LYS A 632 29.61 -22.63 14.03
CA LYS A 632 29.22 -21.35 13.40
C LYS A 632 27.89 -21.46 12.66
N PRO A 633 26.90 -20.65 13.08
CA PRO A 633 25.84 -20.26 12.18
C PRO A 633 25.70 -18.75 12.01
N ASN A 634 25.71 -18.27 10.75
CA ASN A 634 25.36 -16.90 10.35
C ASN A 634 23.99 -16.88 9.61
N GLN A 635 23.07 -17.79 9.91
CA GLN A 635 21.79 -17.94 9.18
C GLN A 635 20.58 -18.05 10.12
N HIS A 636 19.37 -18.01 9.55
CA HIS A 636 18.10 -18.07 10.30
C HIS A 636 17.96 -19.39 11.09
N LEU A 637 17.39 -19.37 12.31
CA LEU A 637 17.28 -20.59 13.15
C LEU A 637 16.39 -21.66 12.49
N TRP A 638 15.34 -21.24 11.79
CA TRP A 638 14.47 -22.15 11.02
C TRP A 638 15.22 -22.90 9.92
N TYR A 639 16.22 -22.27 9.30
CA TYR A 639 17.05 -22.94 8.30
C TYR A 639 17.87 -24.07 8.92
N TYR A 640 18.48 -23.86 10.09
CA TYR A 640 19.21 -24.93 10.79
C TYR A 640 18.29 -26.07 11.15
N ALA A 641 17.11 -25.77 11.68
CA ALA A 641 16.10 -26.76 11.99
C ALA A 641 15.69 -27.59 10.76
N TRP A 642 15.44 -26.91 9.64
CA TRP A 642 15.10 -27.55 8.37
C TRP A 642 16.23 -28.44 7.84
N ASN A 643 17.45 -27.89 7.75
CA ASN A 643 18.61 -28.59 7.19
C ASN A 643 19.04 -29.82 8.04
N ILE A 644 18.96 -29.72 9.37
CA ILE A 644 19.27 -30.86 10.26
C ILE A 644 18.23 -31.97 10.09
N ARG A 645 16.95 -31.63 9.97
CA ARG A 645 15.89 -32.65 9.82
C ARG A 645 15.89 -33.27 8.43
N ILE A 646 16.13 -32.50 7.38
CA ILE A 646 16.15 -33.00 6.00
C ILE A 646 17.37 -33.89 5.73
N SER A 647 18.53 -33.56 6.32
CA SER A 647 19.73 -34.41 6.24
C SER A 647 19.56 -35.74 6.97
N LYS A 648 18.90 -35.75 8.14
CA LYS A 648 18.56 -36.99 8.86
C LYS A 648 17.58 -37.87 8.07
N GLN A 649 16.55 -37.30 7.44
CA GLN A 649 15.63 -38.04 6.58
C GLN A 649 16.34 -38.70 5.39
N ARG A 650 17.30 -37.99 4.76
CA ARG A 650 18.14 -38.52 3.67
C ARG A 650 19.02 -39.69 4.11
N LEU A 651 19.44 -39.75 5.37
CA LEU A 651 20.23 -40.84 5.94
C LEU A 651 19.39 -42.08 6.28
N THR A 652 18.10 -41.91 6.64
CA THR A 652 17.17 -43.04 6.90
C THR A 652 16.57 -43.68 5.64
N LEU A 653 16.75 -43.05 4.48
CA LEU A 653 16.29 -43.54 3.17
C LEU A 653 17.39 -44.24 2.35
N ARG A 654 18.60 -44.38 2.91
CA ARG A 654 19.67 -45.26 2.42
C ARG A 654 19.70 -46.52 3.25
#